data_AF-A0A938GPR7-F1
#
_entry.id   AF-A0A938GPR7-F1
#
_cell.length_a   1.000
_cell.length_b   1.000
_cell.length_c   1.000
_cell.angle_alpha   90.00
_cell.angle_beta   90.00
_cell.angle_gamma   90.00
#
_symmetry.space_group_name_H-M   'P 1'
#
loop_
_entity.id
_entity.type
_entity.pdbx_description
1 polymer ?
#
loop_
_entity_poly.entity_id
_entity_poly.type
_entity_poly.pdbx_seq_one_letter_code
_entity_poly.pdbx_strand_id
1 'polypeptide(L)'
;MRTFFNLTGSPTRACNLFISSLFLLIAQGSSLGAVKDSAFLQESSQKTRISPELDGADFKKLVIDRDGVVFVLTSKGVARLFENILALDKSHRPLAGLVASDITLHDGNVYYLFDDKFLSNELAGAPLTPLPKDTYRSLSIADGNMALLAGPEKVLRTFQKRIQPVEGIPAGFLPQFVPFRNEFFVASGAAVYRVFGTKAKLFHSVQAPVTAMALRGVELIVATTNGFVGISVNDASTITPQQKRLPCPHITSVDVDATGDLWMGSVQGVFRITKGGQIAYYASQRWLPDDFVRDVRRSPDGDTYVLTQSGLARIQFQSMTLDQKAAHYDRKIRQRHNRYGFSAELRLSIPGDPSTAEMIDTDNDGTWSNYYMASQAFRFGSTSDPEARTNAWRTFAAMERLEQIAQLKGFPARSFERTGFKVSDVDRWRPSKDPEWEWKGHTSSDEITAHTFGCAVMWEVAARSPGEKERVARFFDKLMTHIVKNNWYLMDVDGKPTLWGRWHPDYVNSYPETIVDRRLNSASIIAGLQLAHKITGKSLYKDKAYELMDKYGYLTNILSSMTLIAPTTGHVHMGHDMGDEWNHSDDLLSFVTYWVLHRFAFNEDLRAKYAAAIKDHWELERWERNPLWNFIYASTGARDYDLDGAVWTL
;
A
#
# COMPACT_ATOMS: atom_id res chain seq x y z
N MET A 1 70.24 -58.23 -5.23
CA MET A 1 70.12 -57.46 -6.51
C MET A 1 68.71 -56.91 -6.57
N ARG A 2 68.36 -55.68 -6.99
CA ARG A 2 69.00 -54.37 -7.36
C ARG A 2 67.84 -53.33 -7.18
N THR A 3 67.94 -52.03 -6.93
CA THR A 3 68.99 -50.98 -6.77
C THR A 3 68.33 -49.82 -5.97
N PHE A 4 68.96 -49.13 -5.02
CA PHE A 4 69.77 -47.88 -5.19
C PHE A 4 69.08 -46.74 -5.97
N PHE A 5 69.13 -45.44 -5.63
CA PHE A 5 69.75 -44.61 -4.55
C PHE A 5 68.75 -43.45 -4.26
N ASN A 6 68.30 -43.17 -3.02
CA ASN A 6 68.82 -42.18 -2.06
C ASN A 6 69.03 -40.72 -2.57
N LEU A 7 68.38 -39.74 -1.92
CA LEU A 7 68.92 -38.43 -1.52
C LEU A 7 67.90 -37.65 -0.65
N THR A 8 68.10 -37.70 0.67
CA THR A 8 68.08 -36.60 1.68
C THR A 8 67.05 -35.45 1.60
N GLY A 9 66.40 -35.01 2.69
CA GLY A 9 66.89 -35.05 4.08
C GLY A 9 65.86 -35.05 5.23
N SER A 10 66.39 -34.95 6.45
CA SER A 10 65.82 -35.36 7.75
C SER A 10 64.71 -34.47 8.34
N PRO A 11 63.81 -35.02 9.20
CA PRO A 11 62.83 -34.24 9.96
C PRO A 11 63.41 -33.68 11.27
N THR A 12 62.73 -32.67 11.82
CA THR A 12 62.78 -32.31 13.25
C THR A 12 61.39 -32.40 13.86
N ARG A 13 61.25 -33.19 14.93
CA ARG A 13 60.06 -33.20 15.80
C ARG A 13 60.09 -31.98 16.71
N ALA A 14 58.96 -31.29 16.88
CA ALA A 14 58.39 -30.95 18.20
C ALA A 14 57.06 -30.21 18.06
N CYS A 15 56.13 -30.52 18.97
CA CYS A 15 55.06 -29.66 19.49
C CYS A 15 54.44 -28.59 18.58
N ASN A 16 53.26 -28.87 18.02
CA ASN A 16 52.01 -28.54 18.71
C ASN A 16 50.80 -29.12 17.98
N LEU A 17 50.02 -29.95 18.67
CA LEU A 17 48.58 -30.05 18.39
C LEU A 17 47.91 -28.74 18.86
N PHE A 18 46.68 -28.51 18.40
CA PHE A 18 45.89 -27.25 18.46
C PHE A 18 46.15 -26.28 17.31
N ILE A 19 45.10 -25.50 16.98
CA ILE A 19 44.97 -24.57 15.83
C ILE A 19 44.70 -25.26 14.47
N SER A 20 43.59 -26.01 14.36
CA SER A 20 42.91 -26.23 13.07
C SER A 20 41.40 -26.54 13.21
N SER A 21 40.76 -26.08 14.30
CA SER A 21 39.34 -26.33 14.59
C SER A 21 38.62 -25.08 15.15
N LEU A 22 38.94 -23.89 14.64
CA LEU A 22 38.42 -22.62 15.18
C LEU A 22 37.94 -21.64 14.08
N PHE A 23 37.13 -22.12 13.14
CA PHE A 23 36.45 -21.28 12.13
C PHE A 23 34.98 -21.68 11.87
N LEU A 24 34.35 -22.36 12.83
CA LEU A 24 32.99 -22.90 12.66
C LEU A 24 32.18 -22.90 13.97
N LEU A 25 32.29 -21.82 14.76
CA LEU A 25 31.60 -21.72 16.06
C LEU A 25 31.27 -20.30 16.56
N ILE A 26 30.80 -19.40 15.67
CA ILE A 26 29.88 -18.30 16.06
C ILE A 26 28.76 -18.20 15.01
N ALA A 27 27.88 -19.20 15.01
CA ALA A 27 26.61 -19.21 14.28
C ALA A 27 25.52 -19.95 15.08
N GLN A 28 25.54 -19.79 16.41
CA GLN A 28 24.47 -20.25 17.31
C GLN A 28 23.93 -19.07 18.12
N GLY A 29 23.36 -18.12 17.40
CA GLY A 29 22.54 -17.03 17.93
C GLY A 29 21.30 -16.91 17.06
N SER A 30 20.18 -17.45 17.56
CA SER A 30 18.83 -17.34 16.97
C SER A 30 18.72 -17.58 15.46
N SER A 31 18.53 -18.83 15.05
CA SER A 31 17.82 -19.14 13.81
C SER A 31 16.33 -18.80 13.98
N LEU A 32 15.99 -17.51 13.90
CA LEU A 32 14.66 -17.11 13.46
C LEU A 32 14.49 -17.71 12.08
N GLY A 33 13.57 -18.68 11.95
CA GLY A 33 13.31 -19.32 10.67
C GLY A 33 12.87 -18.26 9.66
N ALA A 34 13.46 -18.27 8.47
CA ALA A 34 13.04 -17.36 7.41
C ALA A 34 11.53 -17.53 7.16
N VAL A 35 10.80 -16.42 7.05
CA VAL A 35 9.38 -16.44 6.70
C VAL A 35 9.24 -17.20 5.38
N LYS A 36 8.39 -18.23 5.38
CA LYS A 36 8.14 -19.03 4.18
C LYS A 36 7.40 -18.16 3.17
N ASP A 37 8.09 -17.77 2.09
CA ASP A 37 7.47 -17.05 0.98
C ASP A 37 6.31 -17.88 0.41
N SER A 38 5.09 -17.39 0.66
CA SER A 38 3.84 -18.11 0.42
C SER A 38 2.91 -17.18 -0.34
N ALA A 39 2.17 -17.72 -1.30
CA ALA A 39 1.28 -16.92 -2.13
C ALA A 39 0.07 -16.41 -1.31
N PHE A 40 -0.25 -15.13 -1.50
CA PHE A 40 -1.45 -14.46 -0.98
C PHE A 40 -2.18 -13.76 -2.12
N LEU A 41 -3.40 -13.30 -1.88
CA LEU A 41 -4.16 -12.52 -2.86
C LEU A 41 -3.82 -11.03 -2.71
N GLN A 42 -3.05 -10.48 -3.64
CA GLN A 42 -2.83 -9.05 -3.76
C GLN A 42 -3.98 -8.40 -4.53
N GLU A 43 -4.58 -7.42 -3.87
CA GLU A 43 -5.71 -6.64 -4.39
C GLU A 43 -5.18 -5.48 -5.24
N SER A 44 -5.79 -5.20 -6.40
CA SER A 44 -5.41 -4.06 -7.25
C SER A 44 -6.61 -3.49 -8.02
N SER A 45 -6.53 -2.23 -8.46
CA SER A 45 -7.58 -1.56 -9.23
C SER A 45 -7.23 -1.53 -10.72
N GLN A 46 -8.12 -2.08 -11.55
CA GLN A 46 -8.13 -1.86 -12.99
C GLN A 46 -9.24 -0.86 -13.32
N LYS A 47 -8.84 0.29 -13.87
CA LYS A 47 -9.77 1.34 -14.34
C LYS A 47 -10.35 0.94 -15.69
N THR A 48 -11.66 1.11 -15.85
CA THR A 48 -12.32 0.97 -17.16
C THR A 48 -12.33 2.31 -17.89
N ARG A 49 -12.33 2.25 -19.22
CA ARG A 49 -12.57 3.39 -20.11
C ARG A 49 -14.02 3.33 -20.58
N ILE A 50 -14.72 4.46 -20.55
CA ILE A 50 -16.10 4.55 -21.03
C ILE A 50 -16.06 4.94 -22.52
N SER A 51 -16.80 4.22 -23.35
CA SER A 51 -16.98 4.56 -24.77
C SER A 51 -17.78 5.87 -24.91
N PRO A 52 -17.42 6.81 -25.80
CA PRO A 52 -18.11 8.10 -25.95
C PRO A 52 -19.62 7.99 -26.20
N GLU A 53 -20.10 6.88 -26.75
CA GLU A 53 -21.55 6.64 -26.90
C GLU A 53 -22.30 6.58 -25.55
N LEU A 54 -21.61 6.31 -24.45
CA LEU A 54 -22.12 6.30 -23.08
C LEU A 54 -21.94 7.63 -22.33
N ASP A 55 -21.41 8.69 -22.97
CA ASP A 55 -21.20 9.99 -22.32
C ASP A 55 -22.52 10.57 -21.78
N GLY A 56 -22.58 10.85 -20.47
CA GLY A 56 -23.80 11.31 -19.80
C GLY A 56 -24.91 10.25 -19.69
N ALA A 57 -24.60 8.96 -19.80
CA ALA A 57 -25.54 7.88 -19.48
C ALA A 57 -25.64 7.67 -17.96
N ASP A 58 -26.84 7.43 -17.46
CA ASP A 58 -27.06 7.05 -16.05
C ASP A 58 -26.71 5.57 -15.88
N PHE A 59 -25.76 5.24 -15.03
CA PHE A 59 -25.41 3.87 -14.67
C PHE A 59 -26.34 3.33 -13.58
N LYS A 60 -27.06 2.22 -13.86
CA LYS A 60 -28.22 1.78 -13.04
C LYS A 60 -28.03 0.45 -12.30
N LYS A 61 -27.51 -0.57 -12.97
CA LYS A 61 -27.43 -1.95 -12.45
C LYS A 61 -26.29 -2.73 -13.10
N LEU A 62 -25.67 -3.62 -12.34
CA LEU A 62 -24.58 -4.51 -12.74
C LEU A 62 -25.03 -5.98 -12.66
N VAL A 63 -24.76 -6.75 -13.71
CA VAL A 63 -24.86 -8.22 -13.72
C VAL A 63 -23.65 -8.83 -14.40
N ILE A 64 -23.27 -10.03 -13.98
CA ILE A 64 -22.16 -10.80 -14.55
C ILE A 64 -22.69 -12.21 -14.81
N ASP A 65 -22.52 -12.72 -16.03
CA ASP A 65 -22.98 -14.06 -16.37
C ASP A 65 -22.03 -15.17 -15.89
N ARG A 66 -22.42 -16.43 -16.09
CA ARG A 66 -21.62 -17.61 -15.71
C ARG A 66 -20.24 -17.66 -16.39
N ASP A 67 -20.10 -17.01 -17.54
CA ASP A 67 -18.91 -17.00 -18.39
C ASP A 67 -18.03 -15.76 -18.11
N GLY A 68 -18.38 -14.97 -17.07
CA GLY A 68 -17.64 -13.79 -16.62
C GLY A 68 -17.92 -12.53 -17.45
N VAL A 69 -18.92 -12.54 -18.33
CA VAL A 69 -19.26 -11.37 -19.13
C VAL A 69 -20.00 -10.35 -18.27
N VAL A 70 -19.42 -9.15 -18.18
CA VAL A 70 -19.94 -8.05 -17.37
C VAL A 70 -20.88 -7.18 -18.20
N PHE A 71 -22.12 -7.05 -17.74
CA PHE A 71 -23.15 -6.19 -18.33
C PHE A 71 -23.57 -5.09 -17.36
N VAL A 72 -23.77 -3.88 -17.90
CA VAL A 72 -24.18 -2.69 -17.16
C VAL A 72 -25.44 -2.10 -17.79
N LEU A 73 -26.52 -2.02 -17.05
CA LEU A 73 -27.72 -1.30 -17.46
C LEU A 73 -27.48 0.21 -17.38
N THR A 74 -27.73 0.92 -18.48
CA THR A 74 -27.62 2.39 -18.54
C THR A 74 -28.92 3.05 -19.01
N SER A 75 -29.03 4.38 -18.93
CA SER A 75 -30.15 5.10 -19.58
C SER A 75 -30.11 5.06 -21.12
N LYS A 76 -29.00 4.65 -21.74
CA LYS A 76 -28.84 4.51 -23.20
C LYS A 76 -28.97 3.07 -23.72
N GLY A 77 -29.23 2.10 -22.84
CA GLY A 77 -29.31 0.67 -23.15
C GLY A 77 -28.34 -0.17 -22.32
N VAL A 78 -28.18 -1.44 -22.68
CA VAL A 78 -27.25 -2.35 -21.99
C VAL A 78 -25.85 -2.19 -22.57
N ALA A 79 -24.89 -1.88 -21.71
CA ALA A 79 -23.46 -1.87 -22.01
C ALA A 79 -22.81 -3.20 -21.60
N ARG A 80 -21.71 -3.55 -22.26
CA ARG A 80 -20.87 -4.72 -21.98
C ARG A 80 -19.41 -4.28 -21.86
N LEU A 81 -18.67 -4.91 -20.95
CA LEU A 81 -17.23 -4.71 -20.84
C LEU A 81 -16.49 -5.55 -21.90
N PHE A 82 -15.65 -4.89 -22.69
CA PHE A 82 -14.74 -5.49 -23.66
C PHE A 82 -13.31 -5.16 -23.24
N GLU A 83 -12.59 -6.16 -22.71
CA GLU A 83 -11.30 -5.97 -22.02
C GLU A 83 -11.39 -4.94 -20.89
N ASN A 84 -11.00 -3.68 -21.13
CA ASN A 84 -11.16 -2.56 -20.19
C ASN A 84 -12.08 -1.44 -20.71
N ILE A 85 -12.79 -1.63 -21.82
CA ILE A 85 -13.68 -0.63 -22.43
C ILE A 85 -15.14 -1.01 -22.19
N LEU A 86 -15.91 -0.13 -21.53
CA LEU A 86 -17.35 -0.27 -21.37
C LEU A 86 -18.06 0.42 -22.56
N ALA A 87 -18.79 -0.34 -23.37
CA ALA A 87 -19.46 0.13 -24.59
C ALA A 87 -20.87 -0.47 -24.72
N LEU A 88 -21.74 0.13 -25.54
CA LEU A 88 -23.10 -0.42 -25.77
C LEU A 88 -23.01 -1.80 -26.44
N ASP A 89 -23.71 -2.79 -25.90
CA ASP A 89 -23.64 -4.16 -26.43
C ASP A 89 -24.34 -4.26 -27.79
N LYS A 90 -23.56 -4.68 -28.78
CA LYS A 90 -23.99 -4.91 -30.17
C LYS A 90 -23.74 -6.36 -30.60
N SER A 91 -23.27 -7.22 -29.69
CA SER A 91 -22.97 -8.63 -29.96
C SER A 91 -24.21 -9.40 -30.42
N HIS A 92 -25.35 -9.15 -29.78
CA HIS A 92 -26.64 -9.71 -30.14
C HIS A 92 -27.44 -8.74 -31.00
N ARG A 93 -27.31 -8.87 -32.34
CA ARG A 93 -27.97 -7.98 -33.32
C ARG A 93 -29.47 -7.70 -33.06
N PRO A 94 -30.31 -8.67 -32.61
CA PRO A 94 -31.73 -8.39 -32.31
C PRO A 94 -31.98 -7.44 -31.12
N LEU A 95 -30.99 -7.25 -30.23
CA LEU A 95 -31.08 -6.33 -29.09
C LEU A 95 -30.32 -5.01 -29.32
N ALA A 96 -29.50 -4.94 -30.37
CA ALA A 96 -28.66 -3.77 -30.63
C ALA A 96 -29.52 -2.51 -30.88
N GLY A 97 -29.29 -1.48 -30.07
CA GLY A 97 -30.06 -0.23 -30.12
C GLY A 97 -31.38 -0.25 -29.35
N LEU A 98 -31.77 -1.36 -28.72
CA LEU A 98 -32.90 -1.39 -27.79
C LEU A 98 -32.46 -0.90 -26.41
N VAL A 99 -33.33 -0.12 -25.75
CA VAL A 99 -33.12 0.31 -24.36
C VAL A 99 -33.93 -0.60 -23.44
N ALA A 100 -33.25 -1.44 -22.67
CA ALA A 100 -33.88 -2.25 -21.64
C ALA A 100 -34.37 -1.37 -20.48
N SER A 101 -35.56 -1.67 -19.96
CA SER A 101 -36.06 -1.12 -18.69
C SER A 101 -35.30 -1.72 -17.51
N ASP A 102 -34.96 -3.00 -17.58
CA ASP A 102 -34.20 -3.71 -16.55
C ASP A 102 -33.40 -4.90 -17.11
N ILE A 103 -32.39 -5.35 -16.36
CA ILE A 103 -31.72 -6.64 -16.53
C ILE A 103 -31.62 -7.39 -15.21
N THR A 104 -31.57 -8.72 -15.27
CA THR A 104 -31.35 -9.57 -14.08
C THR A 104 -30.60 -10.83 -14.43
N LEU A 105 -29.99 -11.46 -13.44
CA LEU A 105 -29.30 -12.74 -13.54
C LEU A 105 -30.11 -13.85 -12.86
N HIS A 106 -30.22 -15.01 -13.48
CA HIS A 106 -30.70 -16.24 -12.82
C HIS A 106 -30.06 -17.47 -13.44
N ASP A 107 -29.57 -18.38 -12.59
CA ASP A 107 -28.79 -19.56 -12.99
C ASP A 107 -27.64 -19.24 -13.96
N GLY A 108 -26.97 -18.10 -13.72
CA GLY A 108 -25.88 -17.61 -14.57
C GLY A 108 -26.31 -17.05 -15.94
N ASN A 109 -27.60 -17.01 -16.27
CA ASN A 109 -28.13 -16.49 -17.53
C ASN A 109 -28.68 -15.07 -17.36
N VAL A 110 -28.45 -14.18 -18.34
CA VAL A 110 -28.94 -12.79 -18.33
C VAL A 110 -30.32 -12.70 -18.96
N TYR A 111 -31.24 -12.01 -18.27
CA TYR A 111 -32.59 -11.70 -18.73
C TYR A 111 -32.75 -10.20 -18.92
N TYR A 112 -33.46 -9.83 -19.98
CA TYR A 112 -33.69 -8.46 -20.43
C TYR A 112 -35.18 -8.14 -20.35
N LEU A 113 -35.54 -7.02 -19.72
CA LEU A 113 -36.89 -6.46 -19.73
C LEU A 113 -36.92 -5.25 -20.67
N PHE A 114 -37.85 -5.27 -21.62
CA PHE A 114 -38.20 -4.15 -22.49
C PHE A 114 -39.60 -3.63 -22.15
N ASP A 115 -40.09 -2.65 -22.90
CA ASP A 115 -41.41 -2.03 -22.71
C ASP A 115 -42.58 -2.99 -22.95
N ASP A 116 -42.44 -3.93 -23.90
CA ASP A 116 -43.48 -4.83 -24.43
C ASP A 116 -43.19 -6.33 -24.20
N LYS A 117 -42.04 -6.70 -23.64
CA LYS A 117 -41.60 -8.10 -23.46
C LYS A 117 -40.47 -8.25 -22.46
N PHE A 118 -40.29 -9.46 -21.94
CA PHE A 118 -38.99 -9.89 -21.40
C PHE A 118 -38.46 -11.13 -22.13
N LEU A 119 -37.13 -11.26 -22.21
CA LEU A 119 -36.47 -12.36 -22.87
C LEU A 119 -35.12 -12.73 -22.25
N SER A 120 -34.56 -13.87 -22.67
CA SER A 120 -33.12 -14.15 -22.59
C SER A 120 -32.58 -14.53 -23.97
N ASN A 121 -31.32 -14.19 -24.25
CA ASN A 121 -30.60 -14.73 -25.40
C ASN A 121 -30.05 -16.14 -25.13
N GLU A 122 -29.89 -16.49 -23.85
CA GLU A 122 -29.53 -17.82 -23.39
C GLU A 122 -30.70 -18.81 -23.57
N LEU A 123 -30.48 -20.07 -23.18
CA LEU A 123 -31.51 -21.12 -23.18
C LEU A 123 -32.18 -21.27 -24.57
N ALA A 124 -31.38 -21.12 -25.64
CA ALA A 124 -31.83 -21.09 -27.04
C ALA A 124 -32.84 -19.96 -27.38
N GLY A 125 -32.70 -18.79 -26.76
CA GLY A 125 -33.56 -17.62 -26.99
C GLY A 125 -34.88 -17.67 -26.23
N ALA A 126 -34.93 -18.43 -25.13
CA ALA A 126 -36.11 -18.60 -24.30
C ALA A 126 -35.84 -18.14 -22.84
N PRO A 127 -36.84 -17.61 -22.12
CA PRO A 127 -38.18 -17.28 -22.59
C PRO A 127 -38.16 -16.08 -23.56
N LEU A 128 -39.25 -15.93 -24.31
CA LEU A 128 -39.66 -14.68 -24.96
C LEU A 128 -41.13 -14.50 -24.58
N THR A 129 -41.41 -13.59 -23.66
CA THR A 129 -42.74 -13.41 -23.07
C THR A 129 -43.26 -12.01 -23.35
N PRO A 130 -44.32 -11.85 -24.18
CA PRO A 130 -44.99 -10.57 -24.37
C PRO A 130 -45.61 -10.04 -23.07
N LEU A 131 -45.58 -8.72 -22.90
CA LEU A 131 -46.13 -7.98 -21.77
C LEU A 131 -47.01 -6.82 -22.26
N PRO A 132 -47.97 -6.35 -21.44
CA PRO A 132 -48.62 -5.06 -21.66
C PRO A 132 -47.58 -3.93 -21.71
N LYS A 133 -47.65 -3.12 -22.76
CA LYS A 133 -46.67 -2.07 -23.04
C LYS A 133 -46.54 -1.07 -21.88
N ASP A 134 -45.34 -0.54 -21.67
CA ASP A 134 -45.02 0.55 -20.74
C ASP A 134 -45.43 0.30 -19.26
N THR A 135 -45.77 -0.95 -18.92
CA THR A 135 -46.37 -1.30 -17.63
C THR A 135 -45.34 -1.74 -16.58
N TYR A 136 -44.21 -2.34 -16.99
CA TYR A 136 -43.23 -2.95 -16.08
C TYR A 136 -41.83 -2.33 -16.24
N ARG A 137 -41.12 -2.18 -15.13
CA ARG A 137 -39.81 -1.51 -15.02
C ARG A 137 -38.76 -2.32 -14.25
N SER A 138 -39.13 -3.46 -13.66
CA SER A 138 -38.23 -4.32 -12.89
C SER A 138 -38.54 -5.78 -13.12
N LEU A 139 -37.50 -6.61 -13.19
CA LEU A 139 -37.59 -8.05 -13.44
C LEU A 139 -36.71 -8.82 -12.45
N SER A 140 -37.23 -9.91 -11.90
CA SER A 140 -36.45 -10.94 -11.20
C SER A 140 -36.94 -12.33 -11.62
N ILE A 141 -36.04 -13.31 -11.71
CA ILE A 141 -36.34 -14.69 -12.12
C ILE A 141 -35.99 -15.63 -10.96
N ALA A 142 -36.90 -16.58 -10.71
CA ALA A 142 -36.76 -17.66 -9.73
C ALA A 142 -36.93 -19.03 -10.40
N ASP A 143 -36.69 -20.11 -9.64
CA ASP A 143 -36.57 -21.47 -10.14
C ASP A 143 -37.74 -21.88 -11.05
N GLY A 144 -37.41 -22.59 -12.14
CA GLY A 144 -38.39 -22.95 -13.17
C GLY A 144 -38.78 -21.79 -14.09
N ASN A 145 -37.89 -20.79 -14.25
CA ASN A 145 -38.08 -19.58 -15.08
C ASN A 145 -39.34 -18.79 -14.71
N MET A 146 -39.60 -18.70 -13.42
CA MET A 146 -40.69 -17.93 -12.83
C MET A 146 -40.28 -16.46 -12.75
N ALA A 147 -40.98 -15.55 -13.43
CA ALA A 147 -40.67 -14.13 -13.36
C ALA A 147 -41.56 -13.42 -12.33
N LEU A 148 -40.97 -12.53 -11.53
CA LEU A 148 -41.68 -11.45 -10.86
C LEU A 148 -41.37 -10.14 -11.61
N LEU A 149 -42.42 -9.45 -12.03
CA LEU A 149 -42.37 -8.24 -12.85
C LEU A 149 -43.12 -7.12 -12.15
N ALA A 150 -42.50 -5.97 -12.03
CA ALA A 150 -43.08 -4.86 -11.28
C ALA A 150 -43.03 -3.53 -12.04
N GLY A 151 -44.10 -2.76 -11.91
CA GLY A 151 -44.24 -1.39 -12.36
C GLY A 151 -44.82 -0.52 -11.24
N PRO A 152 -45.02 0.80 -11.48
CA PRO A 152 -45.34 1.76 -10.42
C PRO A 152 -46.55 1.39 -9.54
N GLU A 153 -47.57 0.76 -10.11
CA GLU A 153 -48.83 0.43 -9.44
C GLU A 153 -49.17 -1.08 -9.46
N LYS A 154 -48.40 -1.89 -10.19
CA LYS A 154 -48.77 -3.28 -10.52
C LYS A 154 -47.56 -4.20 -10.41
N VAL A 155 -47.76 -5.33 -9.74
CA VAL A 155 -46.81 -6.45 -9.76
C VAL A 155 -47.53 -7.67 -10.34
N LEU A 156 -46.88 -8.36 -11.27
CA LEU A 156 -47.32 -9.64 -11.79
C LEU A 156 -46.27 -10.72 -11.54
N ARG A 157 -46.74 -11.96 -11.55
CA ARG A 157 -45.92 -13.16 -11.57
C ARG A 157 -46.23 -13.97 -12.83
N THR A 158 -45.21 -14.55 -13.45
CA THR A 158 -45.39 -15.58 -14.48
C THR A 158 -45.21 -16.96 -13.89
N PHE A 159 -46.09 -17.90 -14.23
CA PHE A 159 -45.95 -19.30 -13.85
C PHE A 159 -46.55 -20.19 -14.94
N GLN A 160 -45.78 -21.15 -15.48
CA GLN A 160 -46.21 -22.02 -16.59
C GLN A 160 -46.83 -21.24 -17.77
N LYS A 161 -46.18 -20.15 -18.19
CA LYS A 161 -46.67 -19.19 -19.22
C LYS A 161 -47.98 -18.45 -18.92
N ARG A 162 -48.55 -18.61 -17.71
CA ARG A 162 -49.69 -17.81 -17.24
C ARG A 162 -49.20 -16.57 -16.51
N ILE A 163 -49.86 -15.44 -16.73
CA ILE A 163 -49.65 -14.18 -16.01
C ILE A 163 -50.69 -14.09 -14.90
N GLN A 164 -50.27 -13.75 -13.67
CA GLN A 164 -51.15 -13.55 -12.52
C GLN A 164 -50.74 -12.27 -11.77
N PRO A 165 -51.67 -11.38 -11.39
CA PRO A 165 -51.35 -10.26 -10.52
C PRO A 165 -50.94 -10.74 -9.12
N VAL A 166 -50.09 -9.98 -8.45
CA VAL A 166 -49.68 -10.21 -7.06
C VAL A 166 -50.30 -9.15 -6.16
N GLU A 167 -51.08 -9.59 -5.17
CA GLU A 167 -51.77 -8.73 -4.21
C GLU A 167 -50.92 -8.50 -2.94
N GLY A 168 -51.13 -7.35 -2.28
CA GLY A 168 -50.56 -7.06 -0.96
C GLY A 168 -49.14 -6.51 -0.94
N ILE A 169 -48.54 -6.19 -2.09
CA ILE A 169 -47.27 -5.46 -2.15
C ILE A 169 -47.55 -3.96 -1.91
N PRO A 170 -46.88 -3.30 -0.94
CA PRO A 170 -47.10 -1.88 -0.68
C PRO A 170 -46.55 -0.99 -1.81
N ALA A 171 -47.07 0.22 -1.91
CA ALA A 171 -46.49 1.26 -2.76
C ALA A 171 -45.09 1.68 -2.27
N GLY A 172 -44.21 2.07 -3.20
CA GLY A 172 -42.84 2.47 -2.87
C GLY A 172 -41.88 1.31 -2.60
N PHE A 173 -42.20 0.11 -3.10
CA PHE A 173 -41.31 -1.05 -3.03
C PHE A 173 -39.99 -0.81 -3.80
N LEU A 174 -38.91 -1.47 -3.37
CA LEU A 174 -37.64 -1.46 -4.08
C LEU A 174 -37.71 -2.33 -5.35
N PRO A 175 -37.15 -1.89 -6.48
CA PRO A 175 -37.12 -2.65 -7.73
C PRO A 175 -36.19 -3.89 -7.71
N GLN A 176 -35.51 -4.15 -6.59
CA GLN A 176 -34.67 -5.33 -6.40
C GLN A 176 -35.46 -6.43 -5.66
N PHE A 177 -35.74 -7.53 -6.35
CA PHE A 177 -36.40 -8.71 -5.76
C PHE A 177 -35.43 -9.87 -5.65
N VAL A 178 -35.33 -10.46 -4.46
CA VAL A 178 -34.44 -11.59 -4.19
C VAL A 178 -35.22 -12.89 -4.33
N PRO A 179 -34.95 -13.73 -5.35
CA PRO A 179 -35.62 -15.01 -5.52
C PRO A 179 -35.11 -16.03 -4.50
N PHE A 180 -36.00 -16.89 -4.00
CA PHE A 180 -35.64 -18.07 -3.22
C PHE A 180 -36.56 -19.22 -3.60
N ARG A 181 -36.02 -20.23 -4.28
CA ARG A 181 -36.79 -21.35 -4.85
C ARG A 181 -37.90 -20.85 -5.77
N ASN A 182 -39.16 -20.99 -5.37
CA ASN A 182 -40.35 -20.58 -6.11
C ASN A 182 -41.02 -19.31 -5.52
N GLU A 183 -40.26 -18.53 -4.75
CA GLU A 183 -40.70 -17.38 -3.96
C GLU A 183 -39.81 -16.16 -4.21
N PHE A 184 -40.27 -14.98 -3.77
CA PHE A 184 -39.49 -13.74 -3.84
C PHE A 184 -39.58 -12.95 -2.54
N PHE A 185 -38.47 -12.31 -2.16
CA PHE A 185 -38.45 -11.26 -1.14
C PHE A 185 -38.44 -9.89 -1.79
N VAL A 186 -39.35 -9.02 -1.34
CA VAL A 186 -39.59 -7.66 -1.84
C VAL A 186 -39.52 -6.70 -0.67
N ALA A 187 -38.70 -5.66 -0.75
CA ALA A 187 -38.63 -4.65 0.30
C ALA A 187 -39.50 -3.43 -0.03
N SER A 188 -40.04 -2.77 0.99
CA SER A 188 -40.75 -1.49 0.87
C SER A 188 -40.59 -0.68 2.16
N GLY A 189 -39.98 0.50 2.06
CA GLY A 189 -39.59 1.28 3.23
C GLY A 189 -38.70 0.45 4.18
N ALA A 190 -39.07 0.37 5.45
CA ALA A 190 -38.35 -0.41 6.48
C ALA A 190 -38.92 -1.83 6.69
N ALA A 191 -39.58 -2.41 5.69
CA ALA A 191 -40.19 -3.74 5.77
C ALA A 191 -39.83 -4.63 4.58
N VAL A 192 -39.68 -5.93 4.85
CA VAL A 192 -39.49 -6.99 3.86
C VAL A 192 -40.75 -7.83 3.80
N TYR A 193 -41.20 -8.13 2.58
CA TYR A 193 -42.37 -8.92 2.26
C TYR A 193 -41.95 -10.19 1.52
N ARG A 194 -42.58 -11.31 1.87
CA ARG A 194 -42.39 -12.61 1.21
C ARG A 194 -43.57 -12.85 0.27
N VAL A 195 -43.27 -13.05 -1.00
CA VAL A 195 -44.24 -13.29 -2.08
C VAL A 195 -44.30 -14.79 -2.35
N PHE A 196 -45.41 -15.41 -1.98
CA PHE A 196 -45.70 -16.81 -2.27
C PHE A 196 -46.96 -16.91 -3.12
N GLY A 197 -46.85 -17.47 -4.33
CA GLY A 197 -47.95 -17.51 -5.29
C GLY A 197 -48.35 -16.10 -5.73
N THR A 198 -49.60 -15.71 -5.49
CA THR A 198 -50.16 -14.39 -5.86
C THR A 198 -50.32 -13.44 -4.68
N LYS A 199 -49.73 -13.74 -3.51
CA LYS A 199 -49.86 -12.89 -2.32
C LYS A 199 -48.51 -12.55 -1.71
N ALA A 200 -48.30 -11.28 -1.41
CA ALA A 200 -47.27 -10.81 -0.52
C ALA A 200 -47.76 -10.81 0.94
N LYS A 201 -46.89 -11.18 1.87
CA LYS A 201 -47.11 -11.05 3.31
C LYS A 201 -45.90 -10.37 3.95
N LEU A 202 -46.13 -9.56 4.98
CA LEU A 202 -45.04 -9.03 5.80
C LEU A 202 -44.22 -10.21 6.34
N PHE A 203 -42.91 -10.14 6.14
CA PHE A 203 -41.96 -11.18 6.53
C PHE A 203 -41.07 -10.72 7.68
N HIS A 204 -40.54 -9.51 7.61
CA HIS A 204 -39.72 -8.91 8.67
C HIS A 204 -39.78 -7.37 8.60
N SER A 205 -39.59 -6.70 9.74
CA SER A 205 -39.48 -5.24 9.82
C SER A 205 -38.12 -4.86 10.41
N VAL A 206 -37.46 -3.86 9.82
CA VAL A 206 -36.11 -3.41 10.20
C VAL A 206 -36.13 -1.96 10.72
N GLN A 207 -35.00 -1.49 11.26
CA GLN A 207 -34.91 -0.17 11.93
C GLN A 207 -34.77 1.03 10.99
N ALA A 208 -34.49 0.81 9.71
CA ALA A 208 -34.19 1.85 8.73
C ALA A 208 -34.70 1.41 7.34
N PRO A 209 -34.94 2.34 6.40
CA PRO A 209 -35.33 1.99 5.03
C PRO A 209 -34.33 1.00 4.42
N VAL A 210 -34.86 -0.10 3.89
CA VAL A 210 -34.09 -1.09 3.13
C VAL A 210 -33.61 -0.42 1.84
N THR A 211 -32.38 -0.75 1.43
CA THR A 211 -31.75 -0.23 0.21
C THR A 211 -31.34 -1.34 -0.75
N ALA A 212 -30.91 -2.49 -0.21
CA ALA A 212 -30.58 -3.67 -0.99
C ALA A 212 -30.78 -4.98 -0.20
N MET A 213 -30.89 -6.10 -0.92
CA MET A 213 -30.98 -7.44 -0.31
C MET A 213 -30.20 -8.48 -1.13
N ALA A 214 -29.62 -9.48 -0.45
CA ALA A 214 -28.99 -10.65 -1.08
C ALA A 214 -29.08 -11.90 -0.17
N LEU A 215 -28.86 -13.08 -0.74
CA LEU A 215 -28.88 -14.36 -0.01
C LEU A 215 -27.47 -14.88 0.28
N ARG A 216 -27.22 -15.23 1.53
CA ARG A 216 -26.10 -16.05 1.99
C ARG A 216 -26.62 -17.41 2.43
N GLY A 217 -26.86 -18.30 1.46
CA GLY A 217 -27.49 -19.60 1.69
C GLY A 217 -28.95 -19.45 2.12
N VAL A 218 -29.24 -19.63 3.42
CA VAL A 218 -30.57 -19.44 4.03
C VAL A 218 -30.69 -18.12 4.81
N GLU A 219 -29.66 -17.29 4.83
CA GLU A 219 -29.68 -15.97 5.45
C GLU A 219 -29.94 -14.90 4.38
N LEU A 220 -31.07 -14.18 4.50
CA LEU A 220 -31.35 -12.97 3.75
C LEU A 220 -30.63 -11.81 4.43
N ILE A 221 -29.59 -11.29 3.78
CA ILE A 221 -28.92 -10.06 4.17
C ILE A 221 -29.80 -8.89 3.72
N VAL A 222 -30.28 -8.10 4.68
CA VAL A 222 -31.12 -6.91 4.46
C VAL A 222 -30.28 -5.68 4.78
N ALA A 223 -29.81 -5.01 3.73
CA ALA A 223 -29.05 -3.76 3.82
C ALA A 223 -29.97 -2.55 3.86
N THR A 224 -29.56 -1.50 4.57
CA THR A 224 -30.39 -0.31 4.85
C THR A 224 -29.57 0.97 4.74
N THR A 225 -30.24 2.12 4.89
CA THR A 225 -29.56 3.43 5.02
C THR A 225 -28.76 3.58 6.32
N ASN A 226 -28.81 2.61 7.25
CA ASN A 226 -28.09 2.65 8.53
C ASN A 226 -27.67 1.23 8.99
N GLY A 227 -26.90 0.56 8.13
CA GLY A 227 -26.31 -0.75 8.38
C GLY A 227 -27.06 -1.90 7.74
N PHE A 228 -26.81 -3.13 8.21
CA PHE A 228 -27.52 -4.33 7.73
C PHE A 228 -27.88 -5.28 8.88
N VAL A 229 -28.80 -6.20 8.59
CA VAL A 229 -29.21 -7.32 9.44
C VAL A 229 -29.32 -8.58 8.59
N GLY A 230 -29.08 -9.76 9.16
CA GLY A 230 -29.22 -11.05 8.47
C GLY A 230 -30.38 -11.85 9.05
N ILE A 231 -31.35 -12.25 8.22
CA ILE A 231 -32.60 -12.88 8.63
C ILE A 231 -32.73 -14.28 8.00
N SER A 232 -33.06 -15.30 8.81
CA SER A 232 -33.37 -16.64 8.33
C SER A 232 -34.60 -16.65 7.42
N VAL A 233 -34.47 -17.09 6.17
CA VAL A 233 -35.60 -17.22 5.23
C VAL A 233 -36.62 -18.29 5.64
N ASN A 234 -36.27 -19.18 6.57
CA ASN A 234 -37.11 -20.29 6.98
C ASN A 234 -38.17 -19.87 8.01
N ASP A 235 -37.76 -19.10 9.01
CA ASP A 235 -38.55 -18.78 10.22
C ASP A 235 -38.54 -17.29 10.62
N ALA A 236 -37.93 -16.42 9.81
CA ALA A 236 -37.76 -14.99 10.05
C ALA A 236 -36.96 -14.61 11.32
N SER A 237 -36.24 -15.57 11.92
CA SER A 237 -35.33 -15.32 13.03
C SER A 237 -34.09 -14.52 12.59
N THR A 238 -33.52 -13.73 13.50
CA THR A 238 -32.29 -12.96 13.24
C THR A 238 -31.07 -13.87 13.37
N ILE A 239 -30.28 -14.01 12.29
CA ILE A 239 -29.00 -14.73 12.26
C ILE A 239 -27.86 -13.74 12.55
N THR A 240 -27.68 -12.72 11.71
CA THR A 240 -26.73 -11.63 11.96
C THR A 240 -27.46 -10.45 12.61
N PRO A 241 -27.14 -10.05 13.86
CA PRO A 241 -27.75 -8.89 14.50
C PRO A 241 -27.34 -7.58 13.79
N GLN A 242 -28.11 -6.51 14.00
CA GLN A 242 -27.93 -5.21 13.35
C GLN A 242 -26.47 -4.69 13.44
N GLN A 243 -25.80 -4.59 12.30
CA GLN A 243 -24.43 -4.06 12.19
C GLN A 243 -24.46 -2.58 11.82
N LYS A 244 -23.84 -1.72 12.64
CA LYS A 244 -23.68 -0.27 12.38
C LYS A 244 -22.23 0.22 12.46
N ARG A 245 -21.29 -0.60 12.95
CA ARG A 245 -19.86 -0.30 12.99
C ARG A 245 -19.20 -0.67 11.66
N LEU A 246 -19.50 0.13 10.63
CA LEU A 246 -19.09 -0.08 9.24
C LEU A 246 -18.38 1.20 8.72
N PRO A 247 -17.51 1.11 7.70
CA PRO A 247 -16.87 2.28 7.10
C PRO A 247 -17.89 3.31 6.61
N CYS A 248 -18.97 2.84 5.98
CA CYS A 248 -20.14 3.64 5.66
C CYS A 248 -21.42 2.84 6.00
N PRO A 249 -22.25 3.29 6.96
CA PRO A 249 -23.52 2.62 7.28
C PRO A 249 -24.60 2.75 6.21
N HIS A 250 -24.52 3.72 5.29
CA HIS A 250 -25.52 3.89 4.24
C HIS A 250 -25.16 3.02 3.03
N ILE A 251 -25.60 1.77 3.08
CA ILE A 251 -25.35 0.75 2.06
C ILE A 251 -26.32 0.98 0.89
N THR A 252 -25.83 0.83 -0.34
CA THR A 252 -26.58 0.98 -1.60
C THR A 252 -26.77 -0.32 -2.35
N SER A 253 -25.86 -1.29 -2.17
CA SER A 253 -25.90 -2.60 -2.82
C SER A 253 -25.20 -3.64 -1.94
N VAL A 254 -25.65 -4.89 -2.04
CA VAL A 254 -25.01 -6.03 -1.36
C VAL A 254 -24.88 -7.21 -2.33
N ASP A 255 -23.74 -7.87 -2.27
CA ASP A 255 -23.45 -9.13 -2.96
C ASP A 255 -22.77 -10.12 -2.02
N VAL A 256 -22.90 -11.41 -2.31
CA VAL A 256 -22.40 -12.50 -1.45
C VAL A 256 -21.58 -13.46 -2.29
N ASP A 257 -20.32 -13.66 -1.91
CA ASP A 257 -19.45 -14.55 -2.66
C ASP A 257 -19.52 -16.03 -2.25
N ALA A 258 -18.85 -16.89 -3.02
CA ALA A 258 -18.79 -18.33 -2.77
C ALA A 258 -18.13 -18.70 -1.42
N THR A 259 -17.32 -17.81 -0.82
CA THR A 259 -16.78 -18.01 0.54
C THR A 259 -17.79 -17.58 1.61
N GLY A 260 -18.82 -16.83 1.24
CA GLY A 260 -19.85 -16.26 2.11
C GLY A 260 -19.44 -14.96 2.79
N ASP A 261 -18.40 -14.30 2.27
CA ASP A 261 -18.08 -12.91 2.61
C ASP A 261 -19.10 -11.98 1.94
N LEU A 262 -19.27 -10.79 2.52
CA LEU A 262 -20.23 -9.80 2.07
C LEU A 262 -19.52 -8.65 1.36
N TRP A 263 -19.91 -8.35 0.13
CA TRP A 263 -19.50 -7.16 -0.60
C TRP A 263 -20.60 -6.11 -0.50
N MET A 264 -20.26 -4.96 0.08
CA MET A 264 -21.20 -3.89 0.44
C MET A 264 -20.82 -2.61 -0.32
N GLY A 265 -21.58 -2.27 -1.35
CA GLY A 265 -21.50 -0.95 -1.97
C GLY A 265 -22.22 0.08 -1.09
N SER A 266 -21.69 1.30 -1.01
CA SER A 266 -22.27 2.37 -0.20
C SER A 266 -22.22 3.72 -0.90
N VAL A 267 -22.74 4.76 -0.27
CA VAL A 267 -22.62 6.15 -0.75
C VAL A 267 -21.19 6.70 -0.64
N GLN A 268 -20.28 5.98 0.03
CA GLN A 268 -18.86 6.31 0.20
C GLN A 268 -18.03 5.03 0.08
N GLY A 269 -17.70 4.65 -1.16
CA GLY A 269 -16.88 3.48 -1.47
C GLY A 269 -17.60 2.13 -1.33
N VAL A 270 -16.83 1.05 -1.50
CA VAL A 270 -17.26 -0.33 -1.31
C VAL A 270 -16.40 -0.99 -0.23
N PHE A 271 -16.96 -1.91 0.54
CA PHE A 271 -16.20 -2.70 1.50
C PHE A 271 -16.55 -4.19 1.44
N ARG A 272 -15.55 -5.04 1.69
CA ARG A 272 -15.71 -6.48 1.90
C ARG A 272 -15.69 -6.78 3.38
N ILE A 273 -16.70 -7.46 3.90
CA ILE A 273 -16.73 -8.02 5.27
C ILE A 273 -16.48 -9.51 5.17
N THR A 274 -15.39 -10.01 5.75
CA THR A 274 -15.14 -11.45 5.80
C THR A 274 -16.06 -12.15 6.79
N LYS A 275 -16.25 -13.47 6.67
CA LYS A 275 -16.91 -14.28 7.72
C LYS A 275 -16.31 -14.11 9.12
N GLY A 276 -15.02 -13.76 9.21
CA GLY A 276 -14.33 -13.44 10.46
C GLY A 276 -14.55 -12.01 10.98
N GLY A 277 -15.32 -11.19 10.28
CA GLY A 277 -15.60 -9.79 10.64
C GLY A 277 -14.50 -8.80 10.27
N GLN A 278 -13.46 -9.21 9.54
CA GLN A 278 -12.46 -8.28 9.01
C GLN A 278 -13.07 -7.46 7.87
N ILE A 279 -12.71 -6.17 7.79
CA ILE A 279 -13.24 -5.25 6.79
C ILE A 279 -12.10 -4.72 5.93
N ALA A 280 -12.18 -4.95 4.62
CA ALA A 280 -11.35 -4.26 3.62
C ALA A 280 -12.19 -3.18 2.95
N TYR A 281 -11.66 -1.96 2.82
CA TYR A 281 -12.38 -0.78 2.34
C TYR A 281 -11.70 -0.17 1.11
N TYR A 282 -12.49 0.09 0.08
CA TYR A 282 -12.04 0.52 -1.24
C TYR A 282 -12.77 1.80 -1.63
N ALA A 283 -12.04 2.91 -1.63
CA ALA A 283 -12.57 4.23 -1.93
C ALA A 283 -11.59 5.08 -2.74
N SER A 284 -12.13 6.17 -3.25
CA SER A 284 -11.50 7.26 -4.01
C SER A 284 -10.78 6.77 -5.28
N GLN A 285 -10.13 7.69 -5.98
CA GLN A 285 -9.51 7.41 -7.29
C GLN A 285 -8.42 6.34 -7.25
N ARG A 286 -7.91 5.95 -6.07
CA ARG A 286 -7.06 4.76 -5.90
C ARG A 286 -7.78 3.47 -6.33
N TRP A 287 -9.05 3.31 -5.97
CA TRP A 287 -9.81 2.07 -6.19
C TRP A 287 -10.95 2.22 -7.19
N LEU A 288 -11.74 3.29 -7.09
CA LEU A 288 -12.95 3.51 -7.88
C LEU A 288 -12.78 4.69 -8.85
N PRO A 289 -13.69 4.93 -9.81
CA PRO A 289 -13.77 6.20 -10.54
C PRO A 289 -14.49 7.31 -9.74
N ASP A 290 -15.36 6.92 -8.81
CA ASP A 290 -16.12 7.79 -7.91
C ASP A 290 -16.57 6.97 -6.67
N ASP A 291 -16.91 7.63 -5.57
CA ASP A 291 -17.24 6.97 -4.31
C ASP A 291 -18.73 6.64 -4.13
N PHE A 292 -19.65 7.17 -4.96
CA PHE A 292 -21.05 6.76 -4.88
C PHE A 292 -21.26 5.42 -5.61
N VAL A 293 -21.20 4.31 -4.87
CA VAL A 293 -21.44 2.97 -5.44
C VAL A 293 -22.94 2.79 -5.69
N ARG A 294 -23.27 2.38 -6.92
CA ARG A 294 -24.62 2.03 -7.37
C ARG A 294 -24.88 0.54 -7.22
N ASP A 295 -23.89 -0.29 -7.57
CA ASP A 295 -24.02 -1.74 -7.55
C ASP A 295 -22.65 -2.42 -7.42
N VAL A 296 -22.60 -3.61 -6.82
CA VAL A 296 -21.39 -4.43 -6.70
C VAL A 296 -21.69 -5.88 -7.05
N ARG A 297 -20.83 -6.53 -7.84
CA ARG A 297 -20.94 -7.96 -8.17
C ARG A 297 -19.56 -8.60 -8.21
N ARG A 298 -19.44 -9.77 -7.60
CA ARG A 298 -18.28 -10.65 -7.77
C ARG A 298 -18.46 -11.53 -8.99
N SER A 299 -17.41 -11.66 -9.77
CA SER A 299 -17.32 -12.48 -10.97
C SER A 299 -16.93 -13.93 -10.62
N PRO A 300 -17.28 -14.94 -11.45
CA PRO A 300 -16.85 -16.32 -11.26
C PRO A 300 -15.33 -16.52 -11.21
N ASP A 301 -14.54 -15.64 -11.83
CA ASP A 301 -13.06 -15.64 -11.77
C ASP A 301 -12.50 -15.14 -10.42
N GLY A 302 -13.36 -14.63 -9.53
CA GLY A 302 -13.02 -14.14 -8.21
C GLY A 302 -12.79 -12.63 -8.11
N ASP A 303 -12.79 -11.90 -9.23
CA ASP A 303 -12.68 -10.44 -9.23
C ASP A 303 -13.99 -9.73 -8.85
N THR A 304 -13.90 -8.52 -8.31
CA THR A 304 -15.09 -7.73 -7.93
C THR A 304 -15.26 -6.54 -8.86
N TYR A 305 -16.45 -6.43 -9.46
CA TYR A 305 -16.82 -5.28 -10.27
C TYR A 305 -17.72 -4.34 -9.46
N VAL A 306 -17.42 -3.05 -9.54
CA VAL A 306 -18.04 -2.00 -8.73
C VAL A 306 -18.56 -0.94 -9.69
N LEU A 307 -19.88 -0.84 -9.81
CA LEU A 307 -20.55 0.18 -10.59
C LEU A 307 -20.79 1.40 -9.69
N THR A 308 -20.26 2.54 -10.08
CA THR A 308 -20.43 3.82 -9.36
C THR A 308 -21.31 4.76 -10.19
N GLN A 309 -21.62 5.94 -9.67
CA GLN A 309 -22.33 6.97 -10.45
C GLN A 309 -21.54 7.43 -11.70
N SER A 310 -20.20 7.32 -11.67
CA SER A 310 -19.33 7.85 -12.73
C SER A 310 -18.69 6.79 -13.63
N GLY A 311 -18.94 5.49 -13.38
CA GLY A 311 -18.42 4.41 -14.23
C GLY A 311 -18.24 3.07 -13.53
N LEU A 312 -17.46 2.18 -14.14
CA LEU A 312 -17.17 0.84 -13.64
C LEU A 312 -15.71 0.72 -13.17
N ALA A 313 -15.49 0.12 -12.01
CA ALA A 313 -14.18 -0.35 -11.57
C ALA A 313 -14.12 -1.89 -11.53
N ARG A 314 -12.93 -2.45 -11.73
CA ARG A 314 -12.62 -3.84 -11.43
C ARG A 314 -11.56 -3.87 -10.33
N ILE A 315 -11.88 -4.51 -9.20
CA ILE A 315 -10.94 -4.86 -8.14
C ILE A 315 -10.46 -6.28 -8.42
N GLN A 316 -9.17 -6.42 -8.73
CA GLN A 316 -8.56 -7.69 -9.12
C GLN A 316 -7.84 -8.35 -7.95
N PHE A 317 -7.92 -9.68 -7.86
CA PHE A 317 -7.27 -10.47 -6.82
C PHE A 317 -6.18 -11.38 -7.41
N GLN A 318 -4.96 -10.84 -7.54
CA GLN A 318 -3.84 -11.60 -8.09
C GLN A 318 -3.15 -12.44 -7.01
N SER A 319 -3.06 -13.76 -7.22
CA SER A 319 -2.19 -14.60 -6.39
C SER A 319 -0.73 -14.25 -6.65
N MET A 320 0.01 -13.84 -5.61
CA MET A 320 1.44 -13.55 -5.70
C MET A 320 2.17 -13.81 -4.37
N THR A 321 3.49 -13.99 -4.42
CA THR A 321 4.35 -14.09 -3.23
C THR A 321 5.01 -12.75 -2.89
N LEU A 322 5.67 -12.65 -1.73
CA LEU A 322 6.36 -11.42 -1.32
C LEU A 322 7.57 -11.13 -2.22
N ASP A 323 8.30 -12.15 -2.66
CA ASP A 323 9.38 -11.99 -3.66
C ASP A 323 8.84 -11.42 -4.98
N GLN A 324 7.71 -11.96 -5.47
CA GLN A 324 7.05 -11.47 -6.68
C GLN A 324 6.57 -10.01 -6.54
N LYS A 325 6.12 -9.60 -5.34
CA LYS A 325 5.69 -8.23 -5.03
C LYS A 325 6.88 -7.28 -4.93
N ALA A 326 7.97 -7.68 -4.29
CA ALA A 326 9.22 -6.93 -4.29
C ALA A 326 9.76 -6.74 -5.72
N ALA A 327 9.76 -7.80 -6.54
CA ALA A 327 10.16 -7.74 -7.94
C ALA A 327 9.23 -6.86 -8.80
N HIS A 328 7.93 -6.76 -8.48
CA HIS A 328 7.02 -5.81 -9.13
C HIS A 328 7.42 -4.36 -8.87
N TYR A 329 7.68 -4.00 -7.60
CA TYR A 329 8.06 -2.63 -7.25
C TYR A 329 9.46 -2.26 -7.76
N ASP A 330 10.44 -3.16 -7.67
CA ASP A 330 11.78 -2.93 -8.24
C ASP A 330 11.70 -2.69 -9.76
N ARG A 331 10.96 -3.52 -10.51
CA ARG A 331 10.74 -3.28 -11.96
C ARG A 331 10.13 -1.91 -12.23
N LYS A 332 9.14 -1.45 -11.46
CA LYS A 332 8.55 -0.11 -11.62
C LYS A 332 9.59 0.99 -11.38
N ILE A 333 10.38 0.90 -10.31
CA ILE A 333 11.45 1.86 -10.02
C ILE A 333 12.47 1.89 -11.17
N ARG A 334 12.98 0.72 -11.60
CA ARG A 334 13.94 0.61 -12.71
C ARG A 334 13.42 1.19 -14.02
N GLN A 335 12.13 1.01 -14.33
CA GLN A 335 11.53 1.42 -15.60
C GLN A 335 11.12 2.90 -15.65
N ARG A 336 10.72 3.51 -14.52
CA ARG A 336 10.00 4.81 -14.54
C ARG A 336 10.49 5.86 -13.54
N HIS A 337 11.36 5.50 -12.59
CA HIS A 337 11.79 6.42 -11.52
C HIS A 337 13.32 6.62 -11.47
N ASN A 338 14.06 6.13 -12.47
CA ASN A 338 15.53 6.20 -12.48
C ASN A 338 16.06 7.48 -13.16
N ARG A 339 16.09 8.61 -12.44
CA ARG A 339 16.65 9.89 -12.92
C ARG A 339 18.14 9.95 -12.59
N TYR A 340 19.01 9.68 -13.57
CA TYR A 340 20.48 9.67 -13.42
C TYR A 340 21.07 8.74 -12.35
N GLY A 341 20.30 7.75 -11.86
CA GLY A 341 20.67 6.90 -10.73
C GLY A 341 19.91 7.20 -9.44
N PHE A 342 19.16 8.31 -9.38
CA PHE A 342 18.22 8.59 -8.29
C PHE A 342 16.94 7.76 -8.42
N SER A 343 16.26 7.54 -7.28
CA SER A 343 14.87 7.09 -7.21
C SER A 343 13.95 8.32 -7.12
N ALA A 344 13.57 8.86 -8.27
CA ALA A 344 12.88 10.15 -8.40
C ALA A 344 11.35 10.08 -8.29
N GLU A 345 10.74 11.20 -7.91
CA GLU A 345 9.29 11.43 -8.04
C GLU A 345 8.89 11.42 -9.51
N LEU A 346 7.69 10.91 -9.79
CA LEU A 346 7.08 10.87 -11.11
C LEU A 346 5.76 11.62 -11.08
N ARG A 347 5.66 12.75 -11.79
CA ARG A 347 4.42 13.49 -11.96
C ARG A 347 3.71 13.03 -13.23
N LEU A 348 2.39 12.86 -13.15
CA LEU A 348 1.54 12.58 -14.31
C LEU A 348 0.70 13.82 -14.58
N SER A 349 0.81 14.44 -15.75
CA SER A 349 -0.08 15.57 -16.11
C SER A 349 -1.51 15.12 -16.43
N ILE A 350 -1.71 13.83 -16.74
CA ILE A 350 -3.02 13.18 -16.80
C ILE A 350 -3.06 12.03 -15.76
N PRO A 351 -3.92 12.10 -14.72
CA PRO A 351 -4.00 11.08 -13.68
C PRO A 351 -4.20 9.66 -14.23
N GLY A 352 -3.27 8.77 -13.89
CA GLY A 352 -3.30 7.36 -14.31
C GLY A 352 -2.76 7.07 -15.72
N ASP A 353 -2.37 8.08 -16.51
CA ASP A 353 -1.74 7.87 -17.81
C ASP A 353 -0.20 7.93 -17.72
N PRO A 354 0.51 6.78 -17.78
CA PRO A 354 1.96 6.74 -17.67
C PRO A 354 2.70 7.27 -18.90
N SER A 355 2.01 7.61 -20.00
CA SER A 355 2.63 8.31 -21.14
C SER A 355 2.85 9.80 -20.88
N THR A 356 2.16 10.36 -19.86
CA THR A 356 2.27 11.76 -19.43
C THR A 356 3.24 11.95 -18.26
N ALA A 357 4.15 11.00 -18.09
CA ALA A 357 4.97 10.86 -16.91
C ALA A 357 6.29 11.64 -17.02
N GLU A 358 6.50 12.59 -16.12
CA GLU A 358 7.72 13.39 -16.00
C GLU A 358 8.44 13.06 -14.70
N MET A 359 9.68 12.60 -14.80
CA MET A 359 10.57 12.46 -13.63
C MET A 359 11.10 13.85 -13.27
N ILE A 360 10.91 14.27 -12.03
CA ILE A 360 11.32 15.60 -11.57
C ILE A 360 12.40 15.51 -10.49
N ASP A 361 13.03 16.63 -10.18
CA ASP A 361 13.78 16.80 -8.94
C ASP A 361 12.84 17.04 -7.75
N THR A 362 13.25 16.56 -6.58
CA THR A 362 12.64 16.94 -5.30
C THR A 362 13.73 17.48 -4.38
N ASP A 363 13.37 17.83 -3.15
CA ASP A 363 14.34 18.17 -2.12
C ASP A 363 14.90 16.90 -1.42
N ASN A 364 14.40 15.71 -1.76
CA ASN A 364 14.76 14.43 -1.12
C ASN A 364 15.25 13.34 -2.09
N ASP A 365 15.75 13.72 -3.28
CA ASP A 365 16.31 12.76 -4.24
C ASP A 365 17.43 11.90 -3.61
N GLY A 366 18.29 12.47 -2.77
CA GLY A 366 19.33 11.72 -2.07
C GLY A 366 18.74 10.78 -1.02
N THR A 367 17.79 11.26 -0.20
CA THR A 367 17.12 10.49 0.86
C THR A 367 16.49 9.21 0.31
N TRP A 368 15.58 9.32 -0.67
CA TRP A 368 14.89 8.16 -1.26
C TRP A 368 15.84 7.23 -2.02
N SER A 369 16.88 7.78 -2.63
CA SER A 369 17.90 6.99 -3.33
C SER A 369 18.76 6.17 -2.37
N ASN A 370 19.14 6.71 -1.20
CA ASN A 370 19.85 5.93 -0.19
C ASN A 370 19.00 4.77 0.36
N TYR A 371 17.69 4.95 0.53
CA TYR A 371 16.79 3.87 0.93
C TYR A 371 16.64 2.79 -0.16
N TYR A 372 16.51 3.18 -1.44
CA TYR A 372 16.54 2.23 -2.55
C TYR A 372 17.89 1.49 -2.66
N MET A 373 19.01 2.20 -2.47
CA MET A 373 20.35 1.61 -2.43
C MET A 373 20.49 0.56 -1.31
N ALA A 374 20.00 0.88 -0.11
CA ALA A 374 19.98 -0.04 1.02
C ALA A 374 19.10 -1.26 0.75
N SER A 375 17.90 -1.11 0.15
CA SER A 375 17.02 -2.24 -0.16
C SER A 375 17.63 -3.19 -1.19
N GLN A 376 18.31 -2.67 -2.22
CA GLN A 376 19.06 -3.47 -3.19
C GLN A 376 20.28 -4.18 -2.55
N ALA A 377 20.98 -3.51 -1.63
CA ALA A 377 22.07 -4.12 -0.88
C ALA A 377 21.58 -5.24 0.06
N PHE A 378 20.45 -5.07 0.74
CA PHE A 378 19.82 -6.14 1.53
C PHE A 378 19.30 -7.29 0.66
N ARG A 379 18.66 -7.01 -0.48
CA ARG A 379 18.28 -8.03 -1.47
C ARG A 379 19.49 -8.86 -1.87
N PHE A 380 20.61 -8.24 -2.25
CA PHE A 380 21.86 -8.96 -2.53
C PHE A 380 22.36 -9.75 -1.31
N GLY A 381 22.28 -9.19 -0.10
CA GLY A 381 22.66 -9.88 1.14
C GLY A 381 21.87 -11.17 1.39
N SER A 382 20.56 -11.16 1.11
CA SER A 382 19.66 -12.30 1.36
C SER A 382 19.58 -13.31 0.20
N THR A 383 19.81 -12.88 -1.04
CA THR A 383 19.60 -13.70 -2.26
C THR A 383 20.88 -14.03 -3.03
N SER A 384 21.99 -13.32 -2.76
CA SER A 384 23.21 -13.30 -3.59
C SER A 384 23.02 -12.81 -5.03
N ASP A 385 21.90 -12.15 -5.36
CA ASP A 385 21.58 -11.63 -6.69
C ASP A 385 22.58 -10.54 -7.17
N PRO A 386 23.35 -10.79 -8.25
CA PRO A 386 24.33 -9.83 -8.77
C PRO A 386 23.69 -8.60 -9.43
N GLU A 387 22.43 -8.65 -9.89
CA GLU A 387 21.73 -7.49 -10.43
C GLU A 387 21.39 -6.50 -9.30
N ALA A 388 20.87 -7.00 -8.18
CA ALA A 388 20.59 -6.18 -7.00
C ALA A 388 21.87 -5.45 -6.52
N ARG A 389 22.99 -6.17 -6.46
CA ARG A 389 24.31 -5.58 -6.16
C ARG A 389 24.71 -4.49 -7.16
N THR A 390 24.46 -4.71 -8.45
CA THR A 390 24.77 -3.77 -9.53
C THR A 390 23.90 -2.51 -9.43
N ASN A 391 22.61 -2.66 -9.10
CA ASN A 391 21.69 -1.54 -8.88
C ASN A 391 22.14 -0.70 -7.68
N ALA A 392 22.51 -1.32 -6.55
CA ALA A 392 23.03 -0.62 -5.38
C ALA A 392 24.29 0.22 -5.70
N TRP A 393 25.25 -0.33 -6.46
CA TRP A 393 26.44 0.42 -6.88
C TRP A 393 26.17 1.53 -7.90
N ARG A 394 25.15 1.39 -8.75
CA ARG A 394 24.71 2.46 -9.66
C ARG A 394 24.11 3.62 -8.89
N THR A 395 23.27 3.36 -7.89
CA THR A 395 22.72 4.40 -7.01
C THR A 395 23.82 5.07 -6.18
N PHE A 396 24.78 4.30 -5.64
CA PHE A 396 25.93 4.85 -4.92
C PHE A 396 26.77 5.82 -5.78
N ALA A 397 26.91 5.56 -7.09
CA ALA A 397 27.60 6.48 -7.99
C ALA A 397 26.86 7.83 -8.16
N ALA A 398 25.53 7.86 -8.04
CA ALA A 398 24.77 9.11 -7.99
C ALA A 398 25.01 9.86 -6.66
N MET A 399 25.14 9.13 -5.54
CA MET A 399 25.49 9.72 -4.24
C MET A 399 26.90 10.33 -4.24
N GLU A 400 27.89 9.65 -4.83
CA GLU A 400 29.21 10.23 -5.06
C GLU A 400 29.14 11.47 -5.96
N ARG A 401 28.25 11.49 -6.95
CA ARG A 401 28.07 12.64 -7.84
C ARG A 401 27.45 13.85 -7.13
N LEU A 402 26.59 13.66 -6.13
CA LEU A 402 26.07 14.76 -5.28
C LEU A 402 27.21 15.55 -4.60
N GLU A 403 28.27 14.88 -4.14
CA GLU A 403 29.47 15.54 -3.54
C GLU A 403 30.45 16.09 -4.59
N GLN A 404 30.46 15.54 -5.80
CA GLN A 404 31.33 16.03 -6.89
C GLN A 404 30.78 17.27 -7.59
N ILE A 405 29.45 17.38 -7.72
CA ILE A 405 28.79 18.49 -8.42
C ILE A 405 28.58 19.69 -7.49
N ALA A 406 28.28 19.44 -6.21
CA ALA A 406 28.49 20.44 -5.17
C ALA A 406 29.96 20.84 -5.18
N GLN A 407 30.25 22.12 -5.41
CA GLN A 407 31.63 22.58 -5.58
C GLN A 407 32.39 22.73 -4.24
N LEU A 408 32.03 21.90 -3.25
CA LEU A 408 32.36 22.02 -1.84
C LEU A 408 32.69 20.65 -1.25
N LYS A 409 33.94 20.47 -0.82
CA LYS A 409 34.48 19.19 -0.38
C LYS A 409 33.68 18.62 0.81
N GLY A 410 33.15 17.41 0.63
CA GLY A 410 32.37 16.71 1.66
C GLY A 410 30.96 17.26 1.91
N PHE A 411 30.44 18.14 1.05
CA PHE A 411 29.04 18.54 1.08
C PHE A 411 28.30 17.80 -0.05
N PRO A 412 27.34 16.90 0.23
CA PRO A 412 26.46 16.38 -0.79
C PRO A 412 25.39 17.43 -1.14
N ALA A 413 25.18 17.70 -2.44
CA ALA A 413 23.97 18.38 -2.92
C ALA A 413 22.70 17.59 -2.56
N ARG A 414 21.51 18.22 -2.59
CA ARG A 414 20.21 17.52 -2.49
C ARG A 414 19.85 16.81 -3.79
N SER A 415 20.16 17.45 -4.91
CA SER A 415 19.84 16.97 -6.27
C SER A 415 20.74 17.63 -7.31
N PHE A 416 20.73 17.11 -8.53
CA PHE A 416 21.26 17.79 -9.71
C PHE A 416 20.36 17.56 -10.93
N GLU A 417 20.44 18.46 -11.89
CA GLU A 417 19.63 18.43 -13.11
C GLU A 417 20.32 19.21 -14.24
N ARG A 418 19.89 18.98 -15.48
CA ARG A 418 20.29 19.77 -16.64
C ARG A 418 19.80 21.21 -16.51
N THR A 419 20.62 22.14 -16.98
CA THR A 419 20.30 23.57 -16.97
C THR A 419 18.96 23.82 -17.66
N GLY A 420 18.03 24.48 -16.94
CA GLY A 420 16.68 24.77 -17.43
C GLY A 420 15.60 23.71 -17.15
N PHE A 421 15.92 22.60 -16.49
CA PHE A 421 14.95 21.51 -16.17
C PHE A 421 14.58 21.39 -14.68
N LYS A 422 15.01 22.34 -13.84
CA LYS A 422 14.69 22.37 -12.40
C LYS A 422 13.22 22.73 -12.12
N VAL A 423 12.62 22.03 -11.15
CA VAL A 423 11.19 22.12 -10.78
C VAL A 423 10.99 22.52 -9.32
N SER A 424 11.67 21.87 -8.37
CA SER A 424 11.49 22.09 -6.93
C SER A 424 12.57 23.01 -6.35
N ASP A 425 12.21 23.83 -5.36
CA ASP A 425 13.10 24.77 -4.65
C ASP A 425 14.00 25.61 -5.58
N VAL A 426 13.41 26.27 -6.59
CA VAL A 426 14.15 26.94 -7.69
C VAL A 426 15.19 27.97 -7.23
N ASP A 427 15.01 28.55 -6.03
CA ASP A 427 15.91 29.48 -5.35
C ASP A 427 17.18 28.81 -4.76
N ARG A 428 17.13 27.50 -4.48
CA ARG A 428 18.23 26.71 -3.91
C ARG A 428 19.19 26.16 -4.98
N TRP A 429 18.89 26.37 -6.26
CA TRP A 429 19.69 25.89 -7.39
C TRP A 429 20.84 26.80 -7.75
N ARG A 430 21.96 26.20 -8.14
CA ARG A 430 23.21 26.89 -8.48
C ARG A 430 23.86 26.25 -9.71
N PRO A 431 24.57 27.02 -10.55
CA PRO A 431 25.32 26.45 -11.66
C PRO A 431 26.43 25.52 -11.16
N SER A 432 26.70 24.45 -11.91
CA SER A 432 27.90 23.63 -11.74
C SER A 432 29.11 24.25 -12.47
N LYS A 433 30.26 23.57 -12.48
CA LYS A 433 31.41 23.96 -13.33
C LYS A 433 31.18 23.65 -14.80
N ASP A 434 30.37 22.64 -15.08
CA ASP A 434 29.86 22.31 -16.40
C ASP A 434 28.56 23.13 -16.62
N PRO A 435 28.50 24.01 -17.63
CA PRO A 435 27.34 24.88 -17.86
C PRO A 435 26.07 24.10 -18.23
N GLU A 436 26.19 22.84 -18.62
CA GLU A 436 25.06 21.96 -18.93
C GLU A 436 24.33 21.42 -17.68
N TRP A 437 24.81 21.73 -16.46
CA TRP A 437 24.24 21.25 -15.22
C TRP A 437 24.09 22.32 -14.13
N GLU A 438 23.00 22.22 -13.40
CA GLU A 438 22.75 22.90 -12.14
C GLU A 438 22.69 21.86 -10.99
N TRP A 439 22.85 22.31 -9.74
CA TRP A 439 22.72 21.48 -8.53
C TRP A 439 21.96 22.22 -7.43
N LYS A 440 21.19 21.47 -6.64
CA LYS A 440 20.37 21.98 -5.52
C LYS A 440 21.18 21.92 -4.22
N GLY A 441 21.36 23.07 -3.58
CA GLY A 441 22.04 23.19 -2.29
C GLY A 441 21.13 23.03 -1.09
N HIS A 442 21.57 23.60 0.04
CA HIS A 442 20.80 23.72 1.27
C HIS A 442 20.31 22.37 1.83
N THR A 443 21.20 21.38 1.75
CA THR A 443 21.03 19.99 2.18
C THR A 443 20.65 19.89 3.65
N SER A 444 19.72 18.99 3.95
CA SER A 444 19.05 18.88 5.24
C SER A 444 19.62 17.71 6.08
N SER A 445 19.24 17.60 7.35
CA SER A 445 19.75 16.58 8.28
C SER A 445 19.26 15.17 7.96
N ASP A 446 18.06 15.05 7.39
CA ASP A 446 17.45 13.82 6.88
C ASP A 446 18.27 13.17 5.75
N GLU A 447 18.77 13.98 4.81
CA GLU A 447 19.70 13.56 3.75
C GLU A 447 20.99 12.95 4.34
N ILE A 448 21.54 13.55 5.39
CA ILE A 448 22.73 13.04 6.09
C ILE A 448 22.43 11.76 6.86
N THR A 449 21.25 11.65 7.47
CA THR A 449 20.75 10.42 8.11
C THR A 449 20.60 9.29 7.08
N ALA A 450 20.01 9.58 5.92
CA ALA A 450 19.84 8.62 4.83
C ALA A 450 21.19 8.20 4.22
N HIS A 451 22.11 9.13 3.98
CA HIS A 451 23.49 8.83 3.57
C HIS A 451 24.22 7.96 4.59
N THR A 452 24.04 8.20 5.89
CA THR A 452 24.63 7.40 6.97
C THR A 452 24.13 5.97 6.92
N PHE A 453 22.81 5.76 6.85
CA PHE A 453 22.21 4.43 6.71
C PHE A 453 22.64 3.73 5.41
N GLY A 454 22.52 4.42 4.26
CA GLY A 454 22.88 3.88 2.96
C GLY A 454 24.35 3.47 2.87
N CYS A 455 25.28 4.32 3.34
CA CYS A 455 26.71 3.99 3.37
C CYS A 455 27.02 2.81 4.31
N ALA A 456 26.34 2.72 5.45
CA ALA A 456 26.52 1.62 6.39
C ALA A 456 26.11 0.28 5.78
N VAL A 457 24.92 0.20 5.19
CA VAL A 457 24.42 -1.02 4.52
C VAL A 457 25.29 -1.37 3.30
N MET A 458 25.71 -0.38 2.50
CA MET A 458 26.62 -0.61 1.38
C MET A 458 27.97 -1.18 1.82
N TRP A 459 28.58 -0.62 2.88
CA TRP A 459 29.90 -1.05 3.38
C TRP A 459 29.86 -2.42 4.06
N GLU A 460 28.78 -2.74 4.77
CA GLU A 460 28.62 -4.02 5.47
C GLU A 460 28.19 -5.15 4.51
N VAL A 461 27.20 -4.89 3.64
CA VAL A 461 26.50 -5.93 2.87
C VAL A 461 26.94 -6.00 1.41
N ALA A 462 27.01 -4.88 0.69
CA ALA A 462 27.26 -4.88 -0.76
C ALA A 462 28.76 -4.92 -1.13
N ALA A 463 29.61 -4.20 -0.38
CA ALA A 463 31.05 -4.13 -0.60
C ALA A 463 31.74 -5.43 -0.15
N ARG A 464 32.42 -6.12 -1.09
CA ARG A 464 33.05 -7.42 -0.84
C ARG A 464 34.57 -7.36 -0.90
N SER A 465 35.14 -6.47 -1.71
CA SER A 465 36.59 -6.24 -1.79
C SER A 465 37.06 -5.10 -0.87
N PRO A 466 38.35 -5.07 -0.47
CA PRO A 466 38.92 -3.95 0.28
C PRO A 466 38.79 -2.61 -0.46
N GLY A 467 38.97 -2.59 -1.79
CA GLY A 467 38.85 -1.38 -2.61
C GLY A 467 37.43 -0.81 -2.66
N GLU A 468 36.41 -1.66 -2.67
CA GLU A 468 35.01 -1.24 -2.57
C GLU A 468 34.69 -0.67 -1.18
N LYS A 469 35.19 -1.30 -0.11
CA LYS A 469 35.01 -0.79 1.26
C LYS A 469 35.68 0.55 1.46
N GLU A 470 36.90 0.71 0.93
CA GLU A 470 37.65 1.96 0.89
C GLU A 470 36.94 3.05 0.07
N ARG A 471 36.29 2.72 -1.05
CA ARG A 471 35.47 3.67 -1.84
C ARG A 471 34.33 4.26 -1.00
N VAL A 472 33.55 3.42 -0.31
CA VAL A 472 32.45 3.89 0.56
C VAL A 472 33.01 4.68 1.75
N ALA A 473 34.07 4.18 2.38
CA ALA A 473 34.73 4.86 3.50
C ALA A 473 35.21 6.26 3.11
N ARG A 474 35.83 6.43 1.94
CA ARG A 474 36.34 7.73 1.47
C ARG A 474 35.23 8.75 1.19
N PHE A 475 34.09 8.34 0.64
CA PHE A 475 32.94 9.23 0.44
C PHE A 475 32.43 9.74 1.81
N PHE A 476 32.15 8.80 2.72
CA PHE A 476 31.57 9.14 4.02
C PHE A 476 32.55 9.88 4.95
N ASP A 477 33.85 9.59 4.84
CA ASP A 477 34.92 10.30 5.55
C ASP A 477 34.97 11.79 5.18
N LYS A 478 34.79 12.15 3.91
CA LYS A 478 34.70 13.55 3.49
C LYS A 478 33.51 14.24 4.14
N LEU A 479 32.34 13.59 4.12
CA LEU A 479 31.08 14.09 4.65
C LEU A 479 31.20 14.35 6.16
N MET A 480 31.61 13.34 6.93
CA MET A 480 31.76 13.51 8.39
C MET A 480 32.92 14.45 8.75
N THR A 481 34.00 14.50 7.95
CA THR A 481 35.05 15.51 8.12
C THR A 481 34.53 16.92 7.92
N HIS A 482 33.61 17.16 6.98
CA HIS A 482 33.00 18.47 6.76
C HIS A 482 32.24 18.92 8.02
N ILE A 483 31.34 18.09 8.55
CA ILE A 483 30.53 18.41 9.73
C ILE A 483 31.41 18.64 10.97
N VAL A 484 32.41 17.76 11.21
CA VAL A 484 33.33 17.89 12.36
C VAL A 484 34.17 19.17 12.28
N LYS A 485 34.66 19.55 11.08
CA LYS A 485 35.49 20.75 10.91
C LYS A 485 34.69 22.05 11.05
N ASN A 486 33.43 22.03 10.67
CA ASN A 486 32.54 23.18 10.74
C ASN A 486 31.73 23.20 12.04
N ASN A 487 32.29 22.68 13.14
CA ASN A 487 31.71 22.71 14.47
C ASN A 487 30.25 22.22 14.51
N TRP A 488 30.03 21.01 13.98
CA TRP A 488 28.72 20.33 13.96
C TRP A 488 27.67 20.94 13.04
N TYR A 489 28.06 21.82 12.13
CA TYR A 489 27.19 22.36 11.08
C TYR A 489 27.55 21.78 9.70
N LEU A 490 26.52 21.47 8.91
CA LEU A 490 26.66 21.31 7.47
C LEU A 490 26.63 22.70 6.84
N MET A 491 27.78 23.17 6.36
CA MET A 491 27.96 24.51 5.81
C MET A 491 27.77 24.46 4.29
N ASP A 492 26.97 25.37 3.75
CA ASP A 492 26.76 25.50 2.32
C ASP A 492 27.79 26.44 1.67
N VAL A 493 27.77 26.57 0.34
CA VAL A 493 28.73 27.36 -0.44
C VAL A 493 28.67 28.87 -0.19
N ASP A 494 27.63 29.37 0.48
CA ASP A 494 27.55 30.78 0.94
C ASP A 494 28.30 31.01 2.26
N GLY A 495 28.89 29.97 2.84
CA GLY A 495 29.63 30.03 4.09
C GLY A 495 28.73 30.05 5.34
N LYS A 496 27.45 29.68 5.23
CA LYS A 496 26.51 29.58 6.36
C LYS A 496 26.08 28.14 6.62
N PRO A 497 25.61 27.81 7.84
CA PRO A 497 24.95 26.54 8.08
C PRO A 497 23.64 26.46 7.27
N THR A 498 23.39 25.30 6.68
CA THR A 498 22.06 24.93 6.15
C THR A 498 20.97 25.06 7.22
N LEU A 499 19.69 25.18 6.84
CA LEU A 499 18.59 25.29 7.81
C LEU A 499 18.55 24.11 8.79
N TRP A 500 18.57 22.87 8.29
CA TRP A 500 18.38 21.67 9.14
C TRP A 500 19.65 20.88 9.45
N GLY A 501 20.72 20.99 8.64
CA GLY A 501 21.98 20.28 8.86
C GLY A 501 22.78 20.85 10.04
N ARG A 502 22.26 20.69 11.26
CA ARG A 502 22.76 21.30 12.50
C ARG A 502 22.76 20.29 13.64
N TRP A 503 23.95 20.02 14.18
CA TRP A 503 24.15 19.11 15.31
C TRP A 503 24.99 19.73 16.44
N HIS A 504 25.13 21.07 16.44
CA HIS A 504 25.85 21.79 17.49
C HIS A 504 25.10 21.71 18.83
N PRO A 505 25.80 21.55 19.98
CA PRO A 505 25.17 21.48 21.29
C PRO A 505 24.16 22.60 21.56
N ASP A 506 24.48 23.85 21.23
CA ASP A 506 23.58 25.00 21.45
C ASP A 506 22.28 24.89 20.64
N TYR A 507 22.29 24.20 19.49
CA TYR A 507 21.08 23.95 18.69
C TYR A 507 20.31 22.75 19.24
N VAL A 508 20.97 21.59 19.35
CA VAL A 508 20.33 20.34 19.75
C VAL A 508 19.76 20.42 21.16
N ASN A 509 20.47 21.05 22.10
CA ASN A 509 20.00 21.20 23.48
C ASN A 509 19.11 22.43 23.71
N SER A 510 18.85 23.26 22.69
CA SER A 510 17.82 24.32 22.76
C SER A 510 16.40 23.75 22.67
N TYR A 511 16.24 22.60 22.01
CA TYR A 511 15.00 21.83 22.01
C TYR A 511 14.71 21.30 23.42
N PRO A 512 13.50 21.52 23.97
CA PRO A 512 13.00 20.82 25.15
C PRO A 512 13.00 19.29 24.97
N GLU A 513 12.98 18.54 26.06
CA GLU A 513 12.96 17.06 26.04
C GLU A 513 11.65 16.49 25.45
N THR A 514 10.62 17.32 25.34
CA THR A 514 9.32 17.03 24.71
C THR A 514 9.35 17.09 23.19
N ILE A 515 10.40 17.64 22.57
CA ILE A 515 10.53 17.75 21.11
C ILE A 515 11.50 16.69 20.58
N VAL A 516 11.03 15.88 19.63
CA VAL A 516 11.73 14.68 19.14
C VAL A 516 13.08 15.01 18.49
N ASP A 517 13.24 16.19 17.88
CA ASP A 517 14.50 16.72 17.35
C ASP A 517 15.68 16.62 18.31
N ARG A 518 15.48 16.84 19.62
CA ARG A 518 16.55 16.74 20.61
C ARG A 518 17.17 15.35 20.61
N ARG A 519 16.31 14.33 20.59
CA ARG A 519 16.67 12.91 20.59
C ARG A 519 17.20 12.47 19.22
N LEU A 520 16.50 12.82 18.14
CA LEU A 520 16.82 12.44 16.77
C LEU A 520 18.15 13.07 16.28
N ASN A 521 18.39 14.35 16.55
CA ASN A 521 19.64 15.00 16.17
C ASN A 521 20.83 14.46 16.99
N SER A 522 20.66 14.19 18.30
CA SER A 522 21.71 13.48 19.05
C SER A 522 21.96 12.06 18.53
N ALA A 523 20.93 11.30 18.17
CA ALA A 523 21.08 9.94 17.66
C ALA A 523 21.79 9.90 16.29
N SER A 524 21.37 10.75 15.35
CA SER A 524 21.87 10.76 13.96
C SER A 524 23.37 11.10 13.89
N ILE A 525 23.83 12.12 14.61
CA ILE A 525 25.25 12.50 14.60
C ILE A 525 26.14 11.45 15.30
N ILE A 526 25.68 10.84 16.40
CA ILE A 526 26.44 9.77 17.07
C ILE A 526 26.50 8.51 16.18
N ALA A 527 25.40 8.16 15.50
CA ALA A 527 25.40 7.08 14.52
C ALA A 527 26.40 7.33 13.36
N GLY A 528 26.42 8.56 12.82
CA GLY A 528 27.37 8.97 11.79
C GLY A 528 28.83 8.90 12.25
N LEU A 529 29.13 9.38 13.48
CA LEU A 529 30.48 9.30 14.05
C LEU A 529 30.93 7.86 14.34
N GLN A 530 30.03 7.00 14.84
CA GLN A 530 30.30 5.57 15.01
C GLN A 530 30.62 4.88 13.69
N LEU A 531 29.82 5.13 12.65
CA LEU A 531 30.07 4.58 11.32
C LEU A 531 31.40 5.08 10.75
N ALA A 532 31.67 6.38 10.81
CA ALA A 532 32.91 6.97 10.31
C ALA A 532 34.14 6.39 11.02
N HIS A 533 34.09 6.24 12.35
CA HIS A 533 35.14 5.54 13.11
C HIS A 533 35.30 4.09 12.63
N LYS A 534 34.20 3.34 12.50
CA LYS A 534 34.22 1.92 12.13
C LYS A 534 34.86 1.67 10.76
N ILE A 535 34.53 2.50 9.77
CA ILE A 535 34.92 2.25 8.37
C ILE A 535 36.25 2.91 7.98
N THR A 536 36.71 3.92 8.72
CA THR A 536 38.00 4.61 8.48
C THR A 536 39.10 4.28 9.48
N GLY A 537 38.75 3.77 10.67
CA GLY A 537 39.69 3.55 11.78
C GLY A 537 40.17 4.82 12.50
N LYS A 538 39.77 6.03 12.08
CA LYS A 538 40.25 7.29 12.67
C LYS A 538 39.71 7.48 14.09
N SER A 539 40.58 7.74 15.07
CA SER A 539 40.17 7.96 16.47
C SER A 539 39.28 9.21 16.62
N LEU A 540 39.58 10.28 15.86
CA LEU A 540 38.89 11.57 15.88
C LEU A 540 37.37 11.45 16.00
N TYR A 541 36.74 10.56 15.22
CA TYR A 541 35.29 10.40 15.23
C TYR A 541 34.77 9.77 16.53
N LYS A 542 35.51 8.81 17.10
CA LYS A 542 35.22 8.24 18.42
C LYS A 542 35.44 9.28 19.52
N ASP A 543 36.58 9.95 19.50
CA ASP A 543 36.97 10.96 20.49
C ASP A 543 35.91 12.08 20.55
N LYS A 544 35.41 12.52 19.39
CA LYS A 544 34.33 13.51 19.31
C LYS A 544 32.94 12.98 19.68
N ALA A 545 32.62 11.71 19.40
CA ALA A 545 31.36 11.13 19.84
C ALA A 545 31.28 11.06 21.37
N TYR A 546 32.38 10.69 22.04
CA TYR A 546 32.47 10.77 23.50
C TYR A 546 32.41 12.22 24.01
N GLU A 547 33.03 13.20 23.33
CA GLU A 547 32.84 14.61 23.68
C GLU A 547 31.36 15.02 23.65
N LEU A 548 30.61 14.67 22.61
CA LEU A 548 29.18 14.95 22.49
C LEU A 548 28.34 14.24 23.56
N MET A 549 28.62 12.96 23.83
CA MET A 549 27.91 12.19 24.84
C MET A 549 28.18 12.69 26.27
N ASP A 550 29.45 12.83 26.64
CA ASP A 550 29.89 13.02 28.02
C ASP A 550 29.85 14.49 28.47
N LYS A 551 30.19 15.43 27.57
CA LYS A 551 30.23 16.87 27.89
C LYS A 551 28.92 17.60 27.59
N TYR A 552 28.23 17.20 26.52
CA TYR A 552 27.02 17.91 26.04
C TYR A 552 25.73 17.08 26.19
N GLY A 553 25.79 15.90 26.82
CA GLY A 553 24.62 15.13 27.21
C GLY A 553 23.93 14.35 26.09
N TYR A 554 24.57 14.14 24.94
CA TYR A 554 23.90 13.51 23.78
C TYR A 554 23.49 12.06 24.06
N LEU A 555 24.19 11.34 24.94
CA LEU A 555 23.74 10.03 25.37
C LEU A 555 22.44 10.12 26.18
N THR A 556 22.31 11.10 27.07
CA THR A 556 21.06 11.36 27.82
C THR A 556 19.92 11.68 26.85
N ASN A 557 20.15 12.54 25.85
CA ASN A 557 19.15 12.87 24.83
C ASN A 557 18.67 11.62 24.05
N ILE A 558 19.59 10.75 23.63
CA ILE A 558 19.27 9.49 22.92
C ILE A 558 18.41 8.56 23.80
N LEU A 559 18.75 8.45 25.08
CA LEU A 559 18.10 7.56 26.05
C LEU A 559 16.84 8.17 26.69
N SER A 560 16.46 9.38 26.30
CA SER A 560 15.15 9.95 26.65
C SER A 560 14.03 9.05 26.12
N SER A 561 13.01 8.82 26.95
CA SER A 561 11.85 7.99 26.58
C SER A 561 10.93 8.75 25.63
N MET A 562 10.40 8.06 24.62
CA MET A 562 9.37 8.61 23.73
C MET A 562 8.09 9.02 24.47
N THR A 563 7.85 8.50 25.67
CA THR A 563 6.70 8.91 26.50
C THR A 563 6.75 10.37 26.97
N LEU A 564 7.89 11.06 26.77
CA LEU A 564 8.02 12.50 27.01
C LEU A 564 7.63 13.36 25.79
N ILE A 565 7.55 12.79 24.58
CA ILE A 565 7.29 13.56 23.36
C ILE A 565 5.86 14.11 23.36
N ALA A 566 5.73 15.42 23.21
CA ALA A 566 4.46 16.13 23.28
C ALA A 566 4.51 17.51 22.57
N PRO A 567 3.39 18.02 22.04
CA PRO A 567 3.31 19.37 21.47
C PRO A 567 3.81 20.44 22.46
N THR A 568 4.67 21.33 21.97
CA THR A 568 5.47 22.27 22.78
C THR A 568 5.35 23.70 22.24
N THR A 569 4.22 24.35 22.53
CA THR A 569 3.84 25.64 21.94
C THR A 569 4.92 26.72 22.05
N GLY A 570 5.19 27.42 20.96
CA GLY A 570 6.04 28.61 20.92
C GLY A 570 7.54 28.35 20.69
N HIS A 571 7.92 27.11 20.40
CA HIS A 571 9.30 26.77 20.03
C HIS A 571 9.52 26.93 18.52
N VAL A 572 9.84 28.15 18.07
CA VAL A 572 9.99 28.48 16.64
C VAL A 572 11.46 28.58 16.23
N HIS A 573 11.86 27.85 15.19
CA HIS A 573 13.19 27.96 14.56
C HIS A 573 13.10 28.58 13.16
N MET A 574 13.69 29.76 12.97
CA MET A 574 13.73 30.49 11.68
C MET A 574 12.36 30.67 10.98
N GLY A 575 11.27 30.72 11.75
CA GLY A 575 9.90 30.85 11.25
C GLY A 575 9.13 29.53 11.08
N HIS A 576 9.79 28.39 11.30
CA HIS A 576 9.14 27.07 11.39
C HIS A 576 8.75 26.79 12.85
N ASP A 577 7.52 26.35 13.09
CA ASP A 577 7.15 25.82 14.40
C ASP A 577 7.78 24.44 14.55
N MET A 578 8.65 24.29 15.55
CA MET A 578 9.31 23.05 15.90
C MET A 578 8.65 22.38 17.11
N GLY A 579 7.66 23.04 17.72
CA GLY A 579 6.84 22.51 18.80
C GLY A 579 5.53 21.88 18.34
N ASP A 580 5.34 21.75 17.02
CA ASP A 580 4.21 21.06 16.40
C ASP A 580 4.28 19.53 16.61
N GLU A 581 3.29 18.80 16.10
CA GLU A 581 3.20 17.35 16.26
C GLU A 581 4.36 16.58 15.57
N TRP A 582 4.97 15.67 16.33
CA TRP A 582 5.85 14.61 15.86
C TRP A 582 5.14 13.77 14.77
N ASN A 583 5.85 13.43 13.68
CA ASN A 583 5.25 12.75 12.52
C ASN A 583 6.06 11.54 12.03
N HIS A 584 5.42 10.68 11.23
CA HIS A 584 6.00 9.42 10.70
C HIS A 584 7.34 9.55 9.94
N SER A 585 7.71 10.75 9.46
CA SER A 585 9.02 10.96 8.83
C SER A 585 10.15 10.99 9.85
N ASP A 586 9.89 11.51 11.06
CA ASP A 586 10.84 11.48 12.18
C ASP A 586 11.10 10.04 12.65
N ASP A 587 10.11 9.16 12.52
CA ASP A 587 10.22 7.73 12.85
C ASP A 587 11.04 6.99 11.80
N LEU A 588 10.78 7.25 10.52
CA LEU A 588 11.64 6.77 9.44
C LEU A 588 13.10 7.14 9.69
N LEU A 589 13.39 8.41 10.03
CA LEU A 589 14.74 8.89 10.34
C LEU A 589 15.33 8.29 11.62
N SER A 590 14.52 8.17 12.67
CA SER A 590 14.89 7.54 13.94
C SER A 590 15.29 6.08 13.75
N PHE A 591 14.45 5.27 13.09
CA PHE A 591 14.72 3.86 12.93
C PHE A 591 15.91 3.57 11.98
N VAL A 592 16.05 4.26 10.85
CA VAL A 592 17.23 4.06 9.99
C VAL A 592 18.53 4.51 10.68
N THR A 593 18.45 5.51 11.56
CA THR A 593 19.54 5.91 12.46
C THR A 593 19.85 4.80 13.47
N TYR A 594 18.83 4.24 14.12
CA TYR A 594 18.97 3.17 15.13
C TYR A 594 19.65 1.93 14.59
N TRP A 595 19.36 1.55 13.34
CA TRP A 595 20.06 0.43 12.69
C TRP A 595 21.57 0.66 12.73
N VAL A 596 22.05 1.85 12.34
CA VAL A 596 23.48 2.20 12.39
C VAL A 596 23.99 2.34 13.84
N LEU A 597 23.23 3.03 14.69
CA LEU A 597 23.58 3.36 16.08
C LEU A 597 23.84 2.10 16.92
N HIS A 598 22.96 1.09 16.82
CA HIS A 598 23.11 -0.17 17.52
C HIS A 598 24.20 -1.07 16.90
N ARG A 599 24.20 -1.21 15.56
CA ARG A 599 25.11 -2.10 14.81
C ARG A 599 26.58 -1.73 15.00
N PHE A 600 26.89 -0.43 15.07
CA PHE A 600 28.25 0.09 15.16
C PHE A 600 28.58 0.74 16.52
N ALA A 601 27.81 0.42 17.56
CA ALA A 601 28.07 0.84 18.93
C ALA A 601 29.53 0.60 19.36
N PHE A 602 30.18 1.60 19.97
CA PHE A 602 31.61 1.52 20.33
C PHE A 602 31.95 0.42 21.34
N ASN A 603 30.98 -0.02 22.14
CA ASN A 603 31.09 -1.08 23.14
C ASN A 603 29.71 -1.71 23.43
N GLU A 604 29.70 -2.80 24.20
CA GLU A 604 28.47 -3.55 24.51
C GLU A 604 27.52 -2.82 25.48
N ASP A 605 28.02 -1.94 26.36
CA ASP A 605 27.20 -1.13 27.26
C ASP A 605 26.36 -0.10 26.48
N LEU A 606 26.99 0.63 25.57
CA LEU A 606 26.28 1.52 24.63
C LEU A 606 25.32 0.74 23.75
N ARG A 607 25.71 -0.45 23.25
CA ARG A 607 24.82 -1.31 22.45
C ARG A 607 23.55 -1.68 23.23
N ALA A 608 23.69 -2.12 24.47
CA ALA A 608 22.56 -2.49 25.34
C ALA A 608 21.65 -1.28 25.64
N LYS A 609 22.24 -0.10 25.91
CA LYS A 609 21.50 1.15 26.10
C LYS A 609 20.73 1.56 24.85
N TYR A 610 21.34 1.48 23.67
CA TYR A 610 20.66 1.77 22.40
C TYR A 610 19.55 0.75 22.12
N ALA A 611 19.76 -0.55 22.38
CA ALA A 611 18.70 -1.55 22.23
C ALA A 611 17.47 -1.24 23.11
N ALA A 612 17.66 -0.75 24.34
CA ALA A 612 16.57 -0.30 25.20
C ALA A 612 15.84 0.93 24.64
N ALA A 613 16.56 1.93 24.13
CA ALA A 613 15.97 3.12 23.51
C ALA A 613 15.20 2.80 22.20
N ILE A 614 15.66 1.81 21.43
CA ILE A 614 14.96 1.29 20.24
C ILE A 614 13.67 0.58 20.64
N LYS A 615 13.71 -0.22 21.71
CA LYS A 615 12.53 -0.90 22.25
C LYS A 615 11.47 0.08 22.72
N ASP A 616 11.86 1.10 23.49
CA ASP A 616 10.98 2.17 23.98
C ASP A 616 10.24 2.88 22.82
N HIS A 617 10.94 3.18 21.73
CA HIS A 617 10.33 3.77 20.53
C HIS A 617 9.41 2.75 19.83
N TRP A 618 9.88 1.52 19.58
CA TRP A 618 9.08 0.48 18.92
C TRP A 618 7.82 0.10 19.71
N GLU A 619 7.80 0.23 21.04
CA GLU A 619 6.61 -0.07 21.85
C GLU A 619 5.44 0.91 21.62
N LEU A 620 5.71 2.13 21.14
CA LEU A 620 4.68 3.03 20.62
C LEU A 620 4.30 2.64 19.18
N GLU A 621 5.29 2.49 18.30
CA GLU A 621 5.08 2.25 16.87
C GLU A 621 4.59 0.85 16.48
N ARG A 622 4.59 -0.10 17.43
CA ARG A 622 4.16 -1.49 17.17
C ARG A 622 2.74 -1.62 16.63
N TRP A 623 1.86 -0.65 16.90
CA TRP A 623 0.47 -0.67 16.44
C TRP A 623 0.34 -0.46 14.94
N GLU A 624 1.30 0.22 14.31
CA GLU A 624 1.34 0.41 12.86
C GLU A 624 1.79 -0.84 12.10
N ARG A 625 2.46 -1.77 12.79
CA ARG A 625 2.98 -3.03 12.22
C ARG A 625 3.92 -2.82 11.04
N ASN A 626 4.63 -1.68 11.00
CA ASN A 626 5.56 -1.37 9.92
C ASN A 626 6.71 -2.39 9.87
N PRO A 627 6.99 -3.00 8.71
CA PRO A 627 8.04 -4.01 8.60
C PRO A 627 9.43 -3.48 8.95
N LEU A 628 9.74 -2.22 8.57
CA LEU A 628 11.07 -1.65 8.74
C LEU A 628 11.40 -1.44 10.23
N TRP A 629 10.51 -0.81 10.98
CA TRP A 629 10.69 -0.54 12.41
C TRP A 629 10.79 -1.85 13.21
N ASN A 630 9.91 -2.80 12.88
CA ASN A 630 9.85 -4.11 13.51
C ASN A 630 11.11 -4.96 13.25
N PHE A 631 11.63 -5.00 12.01
CA PHE A 631 12.87 -5.71 11.71
C PHE A 631 14.12 -5.00 12.23
N ILE A 632 14.12 -3.66 12.35
CA ILE A 632 15.21 -2.93 13.00
C ILE A 632 15.25 -3.23 14.50
N TYR A 633 14.10 -3.25 15.19
CA TYR A 633 14.03 -3.71 16.58
C TYR A 633 14.46 -5.19 16.72
N ALA A 634 13.97 -6.10 15.88
CA ALA A 634 14.42 -7.49 15.86
C ALA A 634 15.95 -7.62 15.65
N SER A 635 16.57 -6.74 14.86
CA SER A 635 18.03 -6.70 14.64
C SER A 635 18.86 -6.35 15.89
N THR A 636 18.22 -5.90 16.98
CA THR A 636 18.85 -5.73 18.29
C THR A 636 19.08 -7.06 19.03
N GLY A 637 18.50 -8.16 18.54
CA GLY A 637 18.46 -9.46 19.23
C GLY A 637 17.15 -9.71 19.98
N ALA A 638 16.16 -8.81 19.84
CA ALA A 638 14.82 -8.98 20.37
C ALA A 638 14.14 -10.26 19.83
N ARG A 639 13.41 -10.97 20.70
CA ARG A 639 12.69 -12.21 20.35
C ARG A 639 11.17 -12.06 20.33
N ASP A 640 10.64 -11.04 21.00
CA ASP A 640 9.23 -10.68 21.02
C ASP A 640 9.07 -9.42 20.16
N TYR A 641 8.63 -9.62 18.92
CA TYR A 641 8.39 -8.60 17.90
C TYR A 641 7.27 -9.09 16.96
N ASP A 642 6.51 -8.19 16.32
CA ASP A 642 5.27 -8.53 15.62
C ASP A 642 5.54 -9.02 14.19
N LEU A 643 6.10 -10.24 14.07
CA LEU A 643 6.44 -10.81 12.77
C LEU A 643 5.22 -10.97 11.86
N ASP A 644 4.10 -11.46 12.40
CA ASP A 644 2.87 -11.68 11.63
C ASP A 644 2.25 -10.36 11.16
N GLY A 645 2.26 -9.32 12.00
CA GLY A 645 1.84 -7.98 11.63
C GLY A 645 2.69 -7.36 10.53
N ALA A 646 4.02 -7.51 10.60
CA ALA A 646 4.93 -7.04 9.55
C ALA A 646 4.81 -7.83 8.24
N VAL A 647 4.52 -9.14 8.29
CA VAL A 647 4.24 -9.93 7.08
C VAL A 647 2.90 -9.54 6.46
N TRP A 648 1.92 -9.14 7.29
CA TRP A 648 0.60 -8.70 6.83
C TRP A 648 0.59 -7.30 6.18
N THR A 649 1.50 -6.40 6.56
CA THR A 649 1.62 -5.05 5.97
C THR A 649 2.48 -4.99 4.70
N LEU A 650 3.28 -6.01 4.40
CA LEU A 650 4.17 -6.10 3.22
C LEU A 650 3.45 -6.29 1.89
#